data_AF-A0AAD7MV14-F1
#
_entry.id   AF-A0AAD7MV14-F1
#
_cell.length_a   1.000
_cell.length_b   1.000
_cell.length_c   1.000
_cell.angle_alpha   90.00
_cell.angle_beta   90.00
_cell.angle_gamma   90.00
#
_symmetry.space_group_name_H-M   'P 1'
#
loop_
_entity.id
_entity.type
_entity.pdbx_description
1 polymer ?
#
loop_
_entity_poly.entity_id
_entity_poly.type
_entity_poly.pdbx_seq_one_letter_code
_entity_poly.pdbx_strand_id
1 'polypeptide(L)'
;MLTTPTRRRHNSLPGSSPIPTSPIQPSPAGPSTVAMSLTLPPLSSDGIIPTSPLVGSREERKAHAIEKGRRKRIATMADKKVASAEESEVNKLALFDEILGDLSSQGVSFGELMLYVFDPAQGNGSVRWDGFFKHEGLATQVLDHWVSNKNSVTAREEVGAWAEAYIAERMREEARGITESKTLQTGDAAIDHDYITNFSMRSIGTYIGNTARVSMKMLAAFATSARNFKANVAQRAAKRFTIVTSAALSLLGEFSHKNNFSRRIMGLYLYATGAQRQTISVMSHLGISESYQNLTHKPRVMINRPKIEKLQRNIKPGTLQELSGSMRDFARVVASTGLFAASYDNINLVFRAAEQVMGRTDSQENGTCATIFPLWKAAAENMKIADLDSAFDSAPPLSMDDILLTAAETEVMDKCLRHCILRIIVDHGGEHFKKFCDNVDGSLPVTADKIETHKTPLHALPAWNIDQSTIIANAEVADAIYTELEVRGLGHWKWIVKILCGDQLTIARLRSLLNIRAGHEGGYSGFGWGVWMPGLFHGKIADMHGFFVTHWGVPHRGTRNPGSLFFHNTQLHRSPILLTSLPPFRVCRDLVFVSLYSRILHCLLLVSGKKSLAECAESIKSFAELESYAALIHTKYANAELVSKLRWDRQMAQGTGGVPPGDEIFENASLLLRDALISREFTDSIKAGDSGRIVLVLKLLALSFRGNGRSKYAYEMLHLIHNLTHVWPKPIRDIVLNNWLVNPTGNPFSWVEVDLMQEHMNFWIKTIYHAHGSAASWEWLGMVAPCVTALRHLSTSIINILGSDQGTKHAPPDLSTDIELLMNSLTEHEVYQIKGRVFAEGDGSPTPDVITVGIQQLTDSASNPLTEYNAAFLKLQARRRLRPLVSSWSDTDIAAAAANISSPSTTLPPAPSAATAIPSNDVVMSEPDEDSGSENGSQGSADWGADLDAELLTAFERTVDEADEATLTRNNADDVALDMDGGDSGFVFAGADLYDDPELAGFLPDDMENLDNGDDY
;
A
#
# COMPACT_ATOMS: atom_id res chain seq x y z
N MET A 1 -4.01 42.25 44.91
CA MET A 1 -4.53 43.40 44.15
C MET A 1 -5.92 43.02 43.69
N LEU A 2 -6.99 43.10 44.49
CA LEU A 2 -7.63 44.26 45.13
C LEU A 2 -7.97 45.40 44.15
N THR A 3 -9.26 45.73 44.14
CA THR A 3 -9.95 47.00 43.85
C THR A 3 -10.31 47.40 42.41
N THR A 4 -11.59 47.16 42.08
CA THR A 4 -12.57 48.07 41.42
C THR A 4 -12.57 49.51 42.03
N PRO A 5 -13.36 50.55 41.62
CA PRO A 5 -14.44 50.68 40.60
C PRO A 5 -14.53 52.07 39.85
N THR A 6 -15.57 52.21 38.99
CA THR A 6 -16.47 53.40 38.78
C THR A 6 -16.00 54.71 38.11
N ARG A 7 -16.75 55.12 37.05
CA ARG A 7 -17.45 56.42 36.80
C ARG A 7 -17.96 56.40 35.34
N ARG A 8 -19.10 56.94 34.87
CA ARG A 8 -20.17 57.87 35.34
C ARG A 8 -21.34 57.78 34.31
N ARG A 9 -22.60 57.58 34.72
CA ARG A 9 -23.73 58.54 34.95
C ARG A 9 -24.54 58.98 33.69
N HIS A 10 -25.81 58.54 33.58
CA HIS A 10 -27.11 59.26 33.82
C HIS A 10 -27.65 59.97 32.55
N ASN A 11 -28.95 60.07 32.21
CA ASN A 11 -30.26 59.66 32.76
C ASN A 11 -31.30 59.85 31.60
N SER A 12 -32.13 58.86 31.25
CA SER A 12 -33.58 58.71 31.55
C SER A 12 -34.55 59.84 31.14
N LEU A 13 -35.51 59.50 30.24
CA LEU A 13 -36.93 59.95 30.06
C LEU A 13 -37.26 61.47 30.01
N PRO A 14 -38.23 61.93 29.16
CA PRO A 14 -39.70 61.71 29.30
C PRO A 14 -40.38 61.42 27.92
N GLY A 15 -41.68 61.14 27.70
CA GLY A 15 -42.93 61.24 28.48
C GLY A 15 -43.98 62.08 27.71
N SER A 16 -45.05 61.44 27.20
CA SER A 16 -46.42 61.96 26.83
C SER A 16 -47.03 60.98 25.81
N SER A 17 -48.26 60.45 25.87
CA SER A 17 -49.58 60.97 26.31
C SER A 17 -50.59 59.80 26.51
N PRO A 18 -51.83 60.03 27.04
CA PRO A 18 -52.45 59.16 28.07
C PRO A 18 -53.83 58.49 27.73
N ILE A 19 -54.17 57.41 28.47
CA ILE A 19 -55.40 57.07 29.30
C ILE A 19 -56.80 57.33 28.67
N PRO A 20 -57.91 56.55 28.93
CA PRO A 20 -58.29 55.85 30.18
C PRO A 20 -58.83 54.39 30.10
N THR A 21 -58.45 53.49 31.03
CA THR A 21 -59.08 53.07 32.32
C THR A 21 -60.10 51.91 32.24
N SER A 22 -59.78 50.87 33.03
CA SER A 22 -60.54 49.68 33.48
C SER A 22 -61.79 50.03 34.33
N PRO A 23 -62.43 49.14 35.15
CA PRO A 23 -62.35 47.67 35.34
C PRO A 23 -63.72 46.96 35.69
N ILE A 24 -63.62 45.68 36.13
CA ILE A 24 -64.47 44.90 37.09
C ILE A 24 -65.70 44.11 36.55
N GLN A 25 -65.71 42.80 36.88
CA GLN A 25 -66.84 41.85 36.98
C GLN A 25 -67.99 42.38 37.90
N PRO A 26 -69.26 41.90 37.86
CA PRO A 26 -69.67 40.49 37.99
C PRO A 26 -70.97 40.04 37.23
N SER A 27 -71.26 38.73 37.23
CA SER A 27 -72.52 38.09 36.78
C SER A 27 -73.72 38.46 37.69
N PRO A 28 -75.03 38.42 37.25
CA PRO A 28 -75.76 37.17 36.89
C PRO A 28 -76.98 37.31 35.91
N ALA A 29 -77.70 36.18 35.71
CA ALA A 29 -79.09 35.98 35.23
C ALA A 29 -79.41 35.88 33.70
N GLY A 30 -80.18 34.83 33.33
CA GLY A 30 -80.82 34.60 32.02
C GLY A 30 -82.08 35.47 31.80
N PRO A 31 -83.03 35.18 30.86
CA PRO A 31 -83.35 33.90 30.18
C PRO A 31 -83.74 33.98 28.66
N SER A 32 -84.14 32.83 28.08
CA SER A 32 -85.19 32.62 27.05
C SER A 32 -85.03 33.14 25.60
N THR A 33 -85.67 32.62 24.54
CA THR A 33 -86.15 31.28 24.06
C THR A 33 -86.66 31.51 22.62
N VAL A 34 -86.39 30.57 21.71
CA VAL A 34 -87.25 29.97 20.66
C VAL A 34 -88.24 30.83 19.84
N ALA A 35 -88.19 30.69 18.50
CA ALA A 35 -89.35 30.53 17.58
C ALA A 35 -88.86 30.07 16.19
N MET A 36 -89.02 28.80 15.80
CA MET A 36 -90.14 28.17 15.05
C MET A 36 -90.34 28.64 13.59
N SER A 37 -90.31 27.60 12.72
CA SER A 37 -90.91 27.42 11.38
C SER A 37 -92.05 28.39 11.01
N LEU A 38 -92.28 28.82 9.76
CA LEU A 38 -92.60 28.05 8.54
C LEU A 38 -92.89 29.10 7.45
N THR A 39 -92.49 28.88 6.20
CA THR A 39 -93.38 29.09 5.03
C THR A 39 -92.82 28.37 3.79
N LEU A 40 -93.72 27.64 3.13
CA LEU A 40 -93.55 26.78 1.96
C LEU A 40 -93.38 27.56 0.64
N PRO A 41 -92.91 26.91 -0.45
CA PRO A 41 -92.55 27.54 -1.72
C PRO A 41 -93.71 27.62 -2.72
N PRO A 42 -93.56 28.39 -3.82
CA PRO A 42 -94.04 27.84 -5.09
C PRO A 42 -93.22 28.22 -6.35
N LEU A 43 -93.01 27.17 -7.17
CA LEU A 43 -93.31 27.03 -8.62
C LEU A 43 -92.56 27.82 -9.71
N SER A 44 -92.46 27.10 -10.85
CA SER A 44 -92.23 27.53 -12.25
C SER A 44 -90.77 27.67 -12.70
N SER A 45 -90.36 27.24 -13.90
CA SER A 45 -90.95 26.46 -14.99
C SER A 45 -89.84 26.16 -16.01
N ASP A 46 -90.06 25.14 -16.84
CA ASP A 46 -89.19 24.74 -17.94
C ASP A 46 -88.90 25.87 -18.95
N GLY A 47 -87.61 26.10 -19.22
CA GLY A 47 -87.14 26.86 -20.37
C GLY A 47 -86.92 25.95 -21.57
N ILE A 48 -87.87 25.95 -22.51
CA ILE A 48 -87.76 25.33 -23.84
C ILE A 48 -86.70 26.08 -24.66
N ILE A 49 -85.59 25.42 -25.00
CA ILE A 49 -84.66 25.89 -26.05
C ILE A 49 -85.09 25.24 -27.38
N PRO A 50 -85.39 26.01 -28.43
CA PRO A 50 -85.91 25.48 -29.69
C PRO A 50 -84.77 24.91 -30.55
N THR A 51 -84.87 23.65 -30.96
CA THR A 51 -84.03 23.13 -32.06
C THR A 51 -84.71 23.38 -33.40
N SER A 52 -83.98 24.05 -34.30
CA SER A 52 -84.30 24.24 -35.72
C SER A 52 -84.47 22.90 -36.47
N PRO A 53 -85.27 22.86 -37.56
CA PRO A 53 -85.57 21.63 -38.28
C PRO A 53 -84.35 21.08 -39.03
N LEU A 54 -84.06 19.79 -38.84
CA LEU A 54 -83.07 19.04 -39.61
C LEU A 54 -83.52 18.91 -41.08
N VAL A 55 -82.79 19.54 -41.98
CA VAL A 55 -82.87 19.36 -43.44
C VAL A 55 -81.91 18.22 -43.81
N GLY A 56 -82.44 17.18 -44.43
CA GLY A 56 -81.74 15.93 -44.74
C GLY A 56 -82.74 14.81 -45.07
N SER A 57 -82.27 13.76 -45.74
CA SER A 57 -83.08 12.64 -46.22
C SER A 57 -83.74 11.85 -45.07
N ARG A 58 -84.78 11.05 -45.37
CA ARG A 58 -85.52 10.26 -44.38
C ARG A 58 -84.61 9.27 -43.62
N GLU A 59 -83.51 8.86 -44.23
CA GLU A 59 -82.52 7.92 -43.67
C GLU A 59 -81.58 8.61 -42.69
N GLU A 60 -81.11 9.81 -43.00
CA GLU A 60 -80.22 10.61 -42.13
C GLU A 60 -80.92 11.05 -40.84
N ARG A 61 -82.23 11.40 -40.91
CA ARG A 61 -83.03 11.71 -39.72
C ARG A 61 -83.22 10.50 -38.81
N LYS A 62 -83.32 9.31 -39.39
CA LYS A 62 -83.46 8.05 -38.65
C LYS A 62 -82.15 7.69 -37.94
N ALA A 63 -81.01 7.83 -38.63
CA ALA A 63 -79.69 7.58 -38.06
C ALA A 63 -79.34 8.53 -36.90
N HIS A 64 -79.61 9.84 -37.06
CA HIS A 64 -79.34 10.83 -36.02
C HIS A 64 -80.25 10.68 -34.78
N ALA A 65 -81.50 10.24 -34.96
CA ALA A 65 -82.40 9.90 -33.86
C ALA A 65 -81.95 8.63 -33.12
N ILE A 66 -81.43 7.64 -33.85
CA ILE A 66 -80.88 6.40 -33.28
C ILE A 66 -79.62 6.68 -32.45
N GLU A 67 -78.68 7.49 -32.94
CA GLU A 67 -77.42 7.79 -32.22
C GLU A 67 -77.65 8.69 -30.99
N LYS A 68 -78.53 9.69 -31.08
CA LYS A 68 -78.96 10.50 -29.92
C LYS A 68 -79.68 9.62 -28.89
N GLY A 69 -80.50 8.67 -29.34
CA GLY A 69 -81.14 7.67 -28.48
C GLY A 69 -80.17 6.63 -27.88
N ARG A 70 -79.02 6.36 -28.53
CA ARG A 70 -77.97 5.48 -28.02
C ARG A 70 -77.12 6.17 -26.95
N ARG A 71 -76.64 7.40 -27.21
CA ARG A 71 -75.91 8.22 -26.23
C ARG A 71 -76.72 8.50 -24.98
N LYS A 72 -78.01 8.83 -25.13
CA LYS A 72 -78.91 9.03 -23.99
C LYS A 72 -79.10 7.73 -23.20
N ARG A 73 -79.20 6.56 -23.86
CA ARG A 73 -79.27 5.25 -23.18
C ARG A 73 -77.98 4.87 -22.44
N ILE A 74 -76.80 5.17 -22.99
CA ILE A 74 -75.51 4.89 -22.33
C ILE A 74 -75.34 5.78 -21.09
N ALA A 75 -75.65 7.08 -21.18
CA ALA A 75 -75.64 7.98 -20.03
C ALA A 75 -76.66 7.56 -18.96
N THR A 76 -77.91 7.24 -19.35
CA THR A 76 -78.93 6.76 -18.40
C THR A 76 -78.59 5.38 -17.81
N MET A 77 -77.84 4.52 -18.51
CA MET A 77 -77.36 3.25 -17.96
C MET A 77 -76.16 3.44 -17.02
N ALA A 78 -75.27 4.39 -17.28
CA ALA A 78 -74.18 4.75 -16.37
C ALA A 78 -74.73 5.40 -15.09
N ASP A 79 -75.65 6.37 -15.22
CA ASP A 79 -76.33 7.00 -14.08
C ASP A 79 -77.18 5.98 -13.30
N LYS A 80 -77.84 5.03 -13.97
CA LYS A 80 -78.52 3.92 -13.27
C LYS A 80 -77.57 2.95 -12.59
N LYS A 81 -76.35 2.76 -13.11
CA LYS A 81 -75.35 1.86 -12.51
C LYS A 81 -74.68 2.51 -11.31
N VAL A 82 -74.44 3.83 -11.37
CA VAL A 82 -73.98 4.64 -10.23
C VAL A 82 -75.09 4.75 -9.18
N ALA A 83 -76.32 5.10 -9.57
CA ALA A 83 -77.46 5.14 -8.64
C ALA A 83 -77.79 3.76 -8.05
N SER A 84 -77.68 2.67 -8.82
CA SER A 84 -77.86 1.30 -8.31
C SER A 84 -76.70 0.85 -7.40
N ALA A 85 -75.49 1.36 -7.61
CA ALA A 85 -74.34 1.10 -6.74
C ALA A 85 -74.46 1.93 -5.45
N GLU A 86 -74.87 3.20 -5.53
CA GLU A 86 -75.16 4.06 -4.39
C GLU A 86 -76.35 3.54 -3.57
N GLU A 87 -77.42 3.07 -4.22
CA GLU A 87 -78.57 2.44 -3.56
C GLU A 87 -78.17 1.07 -2.96
N SER A 88 -77.27 0.32 -3.61
CA SER A 88 -76.70 -0.90 -3.03
C SER A 88 -75.78 -0.61 -1.83
N GLU A 89 -75.02 0.48 -1.82
CA GLU A 89 -74.16 0.86 -0.69
C GLU A 89 -74.99 1.41 0.47
N VAL A 90 -76.01 2.22 0.22
CA VAL A 90 -76.96 2.67 1.25
C VAL A 90 -77.69 1.48 1.87
N ASN A 91 -78.11 0.50 1.06
CA ASN A 91 -78.72 -0.74 1.58
C ASN A 91 -77.73 -1.60 2.38
N LYS A 92 -76.45 -1.65 2.00
CA LYS A 92 -75.41 -2.33 2.80
C LYS A 92 -75.13 -1.62 4.12
N LEU A 93 -75.05 -0.29 4.12
CA LEU A 93 -74.86 0.50 5.34
C LEU A 93 -76.05 0.31 6.30
N ALA A 94 -77.28 0.35 5.79
CA ALA A 94 -78.47 0.06 6.58
C ALA A 94 -78.47 -1.37 7.15
N LEU A 95 -78.02 -2.35 6.37
CA LEU A 95 -77.85 -3.74 6.83
C LEU A 95 -76.74 -3.86 7.89
N PHE A 96 -75.63 -3.12 7.75
CA PHE A 96 -74.57 -3.11 8.77
C PHE A 96 -75.06 -2.50 10.09
N ASP A 97 -75.86 -1.43 10.03
CA ASP A 97 -76.47 -0.83 11.22
C ASP A 97 -77.48 -1.78 11.90
N GLU A 98 -78.26 -2.53 11.12
CA GLU A 98 -79.16 -3.58 11.63
C GLU A 98 -78.38 -4.69 12.36
N ILE A 99 -77.31 -5.19 11.75
CA ILE A 99 -76.43 -6.22 12.33
C ILE A 99 -75.77 -5.72 13.62
N LEU A 100 -75.29 -4.48 13.65
CA LEU A 100 -74.72 -3.88 14.86
C LEU A 100 -75.78 -3.70 15.97
N GLY A 101 -77.01 -3.36 15.58
CA GLY A 101 -78.16 -3.31 16.48
C GLY A 101 -78.52 -4.66 17.08
N ASP A 102 -78.54 -5.71 16.27
CA ASP A 102 -78.81 -7.09 16.69
C ASP A 102 -77.75 -7.61 17.67
N LEU A 103 -76.45 -7.38 17.38
CA LEU A 103 -75.35 -7.75 18.28
C LEU A 103 -75.49 -7.08 19.65
N SER A 104 -75.74 -5.77 19.64
CA SER A 104 -75.96 -4.99 20.86
C SER A 104 -77.17 -5.48 21.67
N SER A 105 -78.27 -5.82 21.00
CA SER A 105 -79.48 -6.35 21.64
C SER A 105 -79.28 -7.70 22.35
N GLN A 106 -78.30 -8.48 21.91
CA GLN A 106 -77.93 -9.77 22.48
C GLN A 106 -76.77 -9.67 23.48
N GLY A 107 -76.31 -8.45 23.79
CA GLY A 107 -75.21 -8.21 24.74
C GLY A 107 -73.83 -8.60 24.21
N VAL A 108 -73.67 -8.75 22.89
CA VAL A 108 -72.38 -9.06 22.24
C VAL A 108 -71.85 -7.79 21.57
N SER A 109 -70.62 -7.40 21.90
CA SER A 109 -69.96 -6.28 21.26
C SER A 109 -69.42 -6.66 19.87
N PHE A 110 -69.32 -5.67 18.97
CA PHE A 110 -68.64 -5.86 17.70
C PHE A 110 -67.18 -6.35 17.88
N GLY A 111 -66.50 -5.91 18.95
CA GLY A 111 -65.16 -6.38 19.31
C GLY A 111 -65.10 -7.88 19.65
N GLU A 112 -66.08 -8.40 20.39
CA GLU A 112 -66.18 -9.84 20.70
C GLU A 112 -66.47 -10.69 19.46
N LEU A 113 -67.30 -10.19 18.54
CA LEU A 113 -67.51 -10.81 17.24
C LEU A 113 -66.21 -10.84 16.42
N MET A 114 -65.46 -9.73 16.40
CA MET A 114 -64.17 -9.65 15.73
C MET A 114 -63.16 -10.63 16.32
N LEU A 115 -63.07 -10.74 17.65
CA LEU A 115 -62.20 -11.73 18.30
C LEU A 115 -62.59 -13.17 17.94
N TYR A 116 -63.88 -13.49 17.92
CA TYR A 116 -64.36 -14.82 17.52
C TYR A 116 -64.02 -15.18 16.05
N VAL A 117 -64.17 -14.21 15.13
CA VAL A 117 -63.89 -14.43 13.69
C VAL A 117 -62.38 -14.51 13.43
N PHE A 118 -61.59 -13.61 14.04
CA PHE A 118 -60.16 -13.48 13.76
C PHE A 118 -59.26 -14.40 14.61
N ASP A 119 -59.76 -15.01 15.69
CA ASP A 119 -59.04 -16.02 16.46
C ASP A 119 -58.80 -17.30 15.61
N PRO A 120 -57.54 -17.67 15.33
CA PRO A 120 -57.21 -18.87 14.58
C PRO A 120 -57.77 -20.16 15.20
N ALA A 121 -57.93 -20.21 16.53
CA ALA A 121 -58.39 -21.39 17.26
C ALA A 121 -59.85 -21.76 16.97
N GLN A 122 -60.66 -20.82 16.47
CA GLN A 122 -62.10 -21.02 16.20
C GLN A 122 -62.40 -21.66 14.83
N GLY A 123 -61.38 -21.97 14.02
CA GLY A 123 -61.57 -22.73 12.77
C GLY A 123 -62.20 -21.99 11.58
N ASN A 124 -62.47 -20.67 11.69
CA ASN A 124 -63.15 -19.85 10.67
C ASN A 124 -62.23 -19.38 9.52
N GLY A 125 -61.32 -20.24 9.04
CA GLY A 125 -60.29 -19.87 8.06
C GLY A 125 -60.83 -19.37 6.71
N SER A 126 -61.89 -20.01 6.18
CA SER A 126 -62.52 -19.60 4.92
C SER A 126 -63.20 -18.23 5.02
N VAL A 127 -63.88 -17.96 6.13
CA VAL A 127 -64.52 -16.65 6.38
C VAL A 127 -63.49 -15.54 6.50
N ARG A 128 -62.38 -15.77 7.23
CA ARG A 128 -61.26 -14.81 7.30
C ARG A 128 -60.63 -14.55 5.93
N TRP A 129 -60.36 -15.60 5.17
CA TRP A 129 -59.73 -15.46 3.86
C TRP A 129 -60.70 -14.84 2.85
N ASP A 130 -61.80 -15.50 2.52
CA ASP A 130 -62.73 -15.06 1.47
C ASP A 130 -63.44 -13.73 1.79
N GLY A 131 -63.69 -13.45 3.07
CA GLY A 131 -64.41 -12.25 3.52
C GLY A 131 -63.53 -11.05 3.85
N PHE A 132 -62.24 -11.24 4.16
CA PHE A 132 -61.38 -10.14 4.64
C PHE A 132 -60.03 -10.04 3.92
N PHE A 133 -59.27 -11.13 3.80
CA PHE A 133 -57.91 -11.10 3.23
C PHE A 133 -57.82 -11.36 1.72
N LYS A 134 -58.87 -11.89 1.09
CA LYS A 134 -58.93 -12.18 -0.36
C LYS A 134 -58.94 -10.92 -1.23
N HIS A 135 -59.46 -9.83 -0.70
CA HIS A 135 -59.44 -8.53 -1.33
C HIS A 135 -58.26 -7.72 -0.79
N GLU A 136 -57.26 -7.50 -1.64
CA GLU A 136 -56.03 -6.79 -1.27
C GLU A 136 -56.34 -5.37 -0.77
N GLY A 137 -55.73 -4.98 0.34
CA GLY A 137 -55.86 -3.63 0.93
C GLY A 137 -57.01 -3.43 1.92
N LEU A 138 -57.98 -4.34 2.04
CA LEU A 138 -59.11 -4.16 2.97
C LEU A 138 -58.65 -4.17 4.44
N ALA A 139 -57.72 -5.07 4.80
CA ALA A 139 -57.08 -5.06 6.12
C ALA A 139 -56.29 -3.76 6.39
N THR A 140 -55.60 -3.25 5.37
CA THR A 140 -54.84 -1.99 5.47
C THR A 140 -55.78 -0.80 5.68
N GLN A 141 -56.88 -0.71 4.94
CA GLN A 141 -57.88 0.35 5.10
C GLN A 141 -58.50 0.35 6.49
N VAL A 142 -58.78 -0.83 7.06
CA VAL A 142 -59.25 -0.94 8.44
C VAL A 142 -58.22 -0.39 9.42
N LEU A 143 -56.94 -0.76 9.27
CA LEU A 143 -55.85 -0.22 10.10
C LEU A 143 -55.70 1.29 9.92
N ASP A 144 -55.78 1.81 8.69
CA ASP A 144 -55.71 3.24 8.36
C ASP A 144 -56.86 4.02 9.02
N HIS A 145 -58.07 3.45 9.04
CA HIS A 145 -59.20 4.02 9.75
C HIS A 145 -58.99 4.02 11.27
N TRP A 146 -58.38 2.98 11.83
CA TRP A 146 -58.07 2.92 13.26
C TRP A 146 -57.05 3.98 13.68
N VAL A 147 -56.02 4.22 12.84
CA VAL A 147 -54.98 5.23 13.13
C VAL A 147 -55.31 6.64 12.62
N SER A 148 -56.43 6.82 11.92
CA SER A 148 -56.86 8.11 11.36
C SER A 148 -57.03 9.20 12.41
N ASN A 149 -56.66 10.44 12.07
CA ASN A 149 -56.86 11.61 12.94
C ASN A 149 -58.32 11.89 13.32
N LYS A 150 -59.27 11.27 12.62
CA LYS A 150 -60.70 11.34 12.90
C LYS A 150 -61.15 10.35 14.00
N ASN A 151 -60.29 9.44 14.44
CA ASN A 151 -60.56 8.46 15.49
C ASN A 151 -60.09 8.94 16.88
N SER A 152 -60.57 8.30 17.95
CA SER A 152 -60.23 8.66 19.33
C SER A 152 -58.72 8.51 19.60
N VAL A 153 -58.19 9.36 20.49
CA VAL A 153 -56.77 9.30 20.89
C VAL A 153 -56.41 7.93 21.46
N THR A 154 -57.26 7.39 22.34
CA THR A 154 -57.07 6.08 22.98
C THR A 154 -57.01 4.93 21.97
N ALA A 155 -57.88 4.93 20.95
CA ALA A 155 -57.85 3.88 19.92
C ALA A 155 -56.58 3.97 19.05
N ARG A 156 -56.13 5.19 18.72
CA ARG A 156 -54.88 5.40 17.98
C ARG A 156 -53.66 4.96 18.80
N GLU A 157 -53.65 5.26 20.09
CA GLU A 157 -52.58 4.86 21.02
C GLU A 157 -52.51 3.34 21.17
N GLU A 158 -53.66 2.64 21.26
CA GLU A 158 -53.70 1.18 21.39
C GLU A 158 -53.12 0.47 20.17
N VAL A 159 -53.58 0.85 18.97
CA VAL A 159 -53.09 0.26 17.71
C VAL A 159 -51.62 0.66 17.45
N GLY A 160 -51.26 1.91 17.75
CA GLY A 160 -49.88 2.40 17.67
C GLY A 160 -48.94 1.63 18.59
N ALA A 161 -49.31 1.45 19.86
CA ALA A 161 -48.52 0.70 20.83
C ALA A 161 -48.34 -0.78 20.43
N TRP A 162 -49.38 -1.41 19.89
CA TRP A 162 -49.26 -2.77 19.35
C TRP A 162 -48.30 -2.83 18.16
N ALA A 163 -48.42 -1.91 17.20
CA ALA A 163 -47.56 -1.88 16.01
C ALA A 163 -46.09 -1.64 16.37
N GLU A 164 -45.82 -0.70 17.30
CA GLU A 164 -44.49 -0.46 17.85
C GLU A 164 -43.92 -1.70 18.52
N ALA A 165 -44.70 -2.38 19.38
CA ALA A 165 -44.27 -3.60 20.05
C ALA A 165 -44.01 -4.75 19.06
N TYR A 166 -44.86 -4.92 18.06
CA TYR A 166 -44.72 -5.94 17.03
C TYR A 166 -43.45 -5.72 16.19
N ILE A 167 -43.21 -4.50 15.71
CA ILE A 167 -42.02 -4.15 14.94
C ILE A 167 -40.76 -4.33 15.80
N ALA A 168 -40.80 -3.90 17.07
CA ALA A 168 -39.67 -4.06 17.99
C ALA A 168 -39.32 -5.54 18.24
N GLU A 169 -40.31 -6.44 18.38
CA GLU A 169 -40.05 -7.88 18.50
C GLU A 169 -39.47 -8.45 17.20
N ARG A 170 -39.98 -8.06 16.02
CA ARG A 170 -39.40 -8.49 14.74
C ARG A 170 -37.95 -8.08 14.58
N MET A 171 -37.61 -6.84 14.94
CA MET A 171 -36.21 -6.38 14.92
C MET A 171 -35.33 -7.18 15.90
N ARG A 172 -35.86 -7.57 17.06
CA ARG A 172 -35.17 -8.40 18.05
C ARG A 172 -34.94 -9.83 17.53
N GLU A 173 -35.93 -10.43 16.86
CA GLU A 173 -35.82 -11.74 16.20
C GLU A 173 -34.75 -11.72 15.10
N GLU A 174 -34.74 -10.69 14.25
CA GLU A 174 -33.74 -10.50 13.19
C GLU A 174 -32.31 -10.38 13.78
N ALA A 175 -32.15 -9.56 14.83
CA ALA A 175 -30.86 -9.40 15.52
C ALA A 175 -30.37 -10.69 16.20
N ARG A 176 -31.31 -11.48 16.77
CA ARG A 176 -31.02 -12.81 17.34
C ARG A 176 -30.55 -13.77 16.25
N GLY A 177 -31.26 -13.84 15.12
CA GLY A 177 -30.90 -14.69 13.99
C GLY A 177 -29.50 -14.37 13.42
N ILE A 178 -29.17 -13.08 13.28
CA ILE A 178 -27.80 -12.66 12.89
C ILE A 178 -26.77 -13.12 13.92
N THR A 179 -27.05 -12.95 15.21
CA THR A 179 -26.11 -13.37 16.26
C THR A 179 -25.91 -14.88 16.26
N GLU A 180 -26.97 -15.67 16.09
CA GLU A 180 -26.92 -17.14 16.04
C GLU A 180 -26.18 -17.66 14.80
N SER A 181 -26.24 -16.94 13.67
CA SER A 181 -25.50 -17.28 12.45
C SER A 181 -23.98 -17.28 12.59
N LYS A 182 -23.46 -16.59 13.62
CA LYS A 182 -22.02 -16.33 13.86
C LYS A 182 -21.29 -15.55 12.77
N THR A 183 -21.94 -15.11 11.68
CA THR A 183 -21.30 -14.43 10.54
C THR A 183 -20.54 -13.15 10.92
N LEU A 184 -20.99 -12.42 11.96
CA LEU A 184 -20.35 -11.19 12.45
C LEU A 184 -19.47 -11.42 13.70
N GLN A 185 -19.23 -12.68 14.06
CA GLN A 185 -18.46 -13.05 15.25
C GLN A 185 -17.05 -13.49 14.90
N THR A 186 -16.11 -13.22 15.81
CA THR A 186 -14.69 -13.57 15.65
C THR A 186 -14.22 -14.64 16.63
N GLY A 187 -15.15 -15.28 17.35
CA GLY A 187 -14.82 -16.17 18.46
C GLY A 187 -14.06 -17.43 18.08
N ASP A 188 -14.28 -17.93 16.86
CA ASP A 188 -13.79 -19.21 16.33
C ASP A 188 -12.83 -19.04 15.12
N ALA A 189 -12.64 -17.81 14.60
CA ALA A 189 -11.82 -17.54 13.41
C ALA A 189 -10.46 -16.96 13.79
N ALA A 190 -9.38 -17.37 13.11
CA ALA A 190 -8.07 -16.74 13.25
C ALA A 190 -8.12 -15.31 12.72
N ILE A 191 -7.53 -14.36 13.45
CA ILE A 191 -7.31 -13.01 12.93
C ILE A 191 -6.03 -13.06 12.11
N ASP A 192 -6.17 -13.36 10.83
CA ASP A 192 -5.09 -13.46 9.87
C ASP A 192 -5.14 -12.35 8.81
N HIS A 193 -4.28 -12.46 7.79
CA HIS A 193 -4.28 -11.53 6.67
C HIS A 193 -5.61 -11.57 5.91
N ASP A 194 -6.15 -12.77 5.65
CA ASP A 194 -7.39 -12.95 4.90
C ASP A 194 -8.61 -12.38 5.65
N TYR A 195 -8.61 -12.51 6.98
CA TYR A 195 -9.58 -11.88 7.87
C TYR A 195 -9.67 -10.36 7.65
N ILE A 196 -8.52 -9.71 7.44
CA ILE A 196 -8.41 -8.28 7.18
C ILE A 196 -8.81 -7.94 5.74
N THR A 197 -8.31 -8.69 4.76
CA THR A 197 -8.52 -8.38 3.34
C THR A 197 -9.93 -8.66 2.85
N ASN A 198 -10.67 -9.56 3.52
CA ASN A 198 -12.07 -9.88 3.19
C ASN A 198 -13.09 -8.87 3.75
N PHE A 199 -12.65 -7.84 4.47
CA PHE A 199 -13.57 -6.81 4.99
C PHE A 199 -14.21 -6.00 3.85
N SER A 200 -15.53 -6.11 3.71
CA SER A 200 -16.31 -5.36 2.71
C SER A 200 -17.62 -4.84 3.29
N MET A 201 -17.77 -3.52 3.33
CA MET A 201 -19.02 -2.88 3.75
C MET A 201 -20.18 -3.23 2.82
N ARG A 202 -19.92 -3.48 1.53
CA ARG A 202 -20.93 -3.90 0.55
C ARG A 202 -21.47 -5.29 0.91
N SER A 203 -20.58 -6.27 1.04
CA SER A 203 -20.96 -7.66 1.32
C SER A 203 -21.68 -7.79 2.66
N ILE A 204 -21.18 -7.10 3.69
CA ILE A 204 -21.81 -7.07 5.02
C ILE A 204 -23.19 -6.41 4.96
N GLY A 205 -23.30 -5.25 4.30
CA GLY A 205 -24.58 -4.56 4.15
C GLY A 205 -25.63 -5.38 3.40
N THR A 206 -25.23 -6.10 2.34
CA THR A 206 -26.12 -7.00 1.59
C THR A 206 -26.56 -8.17 2.46
N TYR A 207 -25.65 -8.77 3.23
CA TYR A 207 -25.98 -9.84 4.16
C TYR A 207 -27.00 -9.40 5.22
N ILE A 208 -26.77 -8.24 5.86
CA ILE A 208 -27.70 -7.68 6.86
C ILE A 208 -29.02 -7.30 6.19
N GLY A 209 -28.98 -6.70 5.00
CA GLY A 209 -30.18 -6.36 4.22
C GLY A 209 -31.07 -7.58 3.92
N ASN A 210 -30.46 -8.73 3.62
CA ASN A 210 -31.18 -9.97 3.35
C ASN A 210 -31.73 -10.63 4.62
N THR A 211 -31.00 -10.53 5.74
CA THR A 211 -31.31 -11.25 6.99
C THR A 211 -32.15 -10.44 7.98
N ALA A 212 -32.06 -9.11 7.94
CA ALA A 212 -32.73 -8.17 8.83
C ALA A 212 -33.46 -7.07 8.04
N ARG A 213 -34.44 -7.49 7.23
CA ARG A 213 -35.17 -6.62 6.29
C ARG A 213 -35.94 -5.52 7.00
N VAL A 214 -36.64 -5.85 8.09
CA VAL A 214 -37.43 -4.87 8.85
C VAL A 214 -36.51 -3.84 9.49
N SER A 215 -35.46 -4.30 10.16
CA SER A 215 -34.48 -3.43 10.82
C SER A 215 -33.78 -2.49 9.85
N MET A 216 -33.35 -3.00 8.68
CA MET A 216 -32.69 -2.20 7.66
C MET A 216 -33.64 -1.19 7.01
N LYS A 217 -34.92 -1.55 6.79
CA LYS A 217 -35.94 -0.61 6.33
C LYS A 217 -36.15 0.55 7.32
N MET A 218 -36.24 0.23 8.62
CA MET A 218 -36.39 1.26 9.66
C MET A 218 -35.17 2.19 9.72
N LEU A 219 -33.95 1.64 9.70
CA LEU A 219 -32.71 2.44 9.69
C LEU A 219 -32.57 3.30 8.42
N ALA A 220 -32.97 2.76 7.26
CA ALA A 220 -32.97 3.50 6.01
C ALA A 220 -33.95 4.68 6.04
N ALA A 221 -35.11 4.53 6.70
CA ALA A 221 -36.10 5.61 6.84
C ALA A 221 -35.51 6.86 7.52
N PHE A 222 -34.69 6.68 8.56
CA PHE A 222 -33.95 7.79 9.21
C PHE A 222 -32.95 8.49 8.28
N ALA A 223 -32.44 7.78 7.28
CA ALA A 223 -31.45 8.28 6.32
C ALA A 223 -32.06 8.84 5.02
N THR A 224 -33.39 8.83 4.88
CA THR A 224 -34.11 9.27 3.67
C THR A 224 -35.05 10.45 3.94
N SER A 225 -35.12 11.39 2.98
CA SER A 225 -36.12 12.47 2.97
C SER A 225 -36.64 12.71 1.56
N ALA A 226 -37.87 13.24 1.43
CA ALA A 226 -38.49 13.52 0.13
C ALA A 226 -37.66 14.47 -0.76
N ARG A 227 -36.86 15.38 -0.18
CA ARG A 227 -35.92 16.24 -0.94
C ARG A 227 -34.69 15.49 -1.46
N ASN A 228 -34.20 14.50 -0.72
CA ASN A 228 -33.00 13.75 -1.08
C ASN A 228 -33.24 12.70 -2.17
N PHE A 229 -34.50 12.37 -2.47
CA PHE A 229 -34.87 11.39 -3.51
C PHE A 229 -34.72 11.93 -4.94
N LYS A 230 -34.81 13.26 -5.14
CA LYS A 230 -34.71 13.92 -6.46
C LYS A 230 -33.27 14.12 -6.98
N ALA A 231 -32.25 13.89 -6.15
CA ALA A 231 -30.84 14.06 -6.52
C ALA A 231 -30.10 12.71 -6.43
N ASN A 232 -30.48 11.75 -7.29
CA ASN A 232 -29.82 10.45 -7.38
C ASN A 232 -28.50 10.57 -8.17
N VAL A 233 -27.45 11.03 -7.49
CA VAL A 233 -26.07 10.76 -7.89
C VAL A 233 -25.70 9.42 -7.26
N ALA A 234 -25.31 8.42 -8.05
CA ALA A 234 -25.01 7.06 -7.58
C ALA A 234 -24.08 7.01 -6.34
N GLN A 235 -23.11 7.93 -6.27
CA GLN A 235 -22.20 8.11 -5.14
C GLN A 235 -22.91 8.41 -3.81
N ARG A 236 -24.00 9.19 -3.83
CA ARG A 236 -24.77 9.53 -2.64
C ARG A 236 -25.61 8.36 -2.14
N ALA A 237 -26.12 7.54 -3.05
CA ALA A 237 -26.82 6.30 -2.72
C ALA A 237 -25.87 5.28 -2.07
N ALA A 238 -24.67 5.10 -2.63
CA ALA A 238 -23.63 4.26 -2.04
C ALA A 238 -23.22 4.73 -0.64
N LYS A 239 -22.99 6.04 -0.46
CA LYS A 239 -22.69 6.62 0.86
C LYS A 239 -23.79 6.36 1.88
N ARG A 240 -25.06 6.51 1.48
CA ARG A 240 -26.22 6.21 2.35
C ARG A 240 -26.23 4.75 2.77
N PHE A 241 -26.01 3.83 1.83
CA PHE A 241 -25.94 2.39 2.12
C PHE A 241 -24.86 2.08 3.17
N THR A 242 -23.67 2.65 3.02
CA THR A 242 -22.57 2.49 3.99
C THR A 242 -22.93 3.03 5.36
N ILE A 243 -23.60 4.19 5.46
CA ILE A 243 -24.03 4.79 6.74
C ILE A 243 -25.06 3.90 7.44
N VAL A 244 -26.09 3.45 6.72
CA VAL A 244 -27.14 2.57 7.26
C VAL A 244 -26.53 1.25 7.75
N THR A 245 -25.63 0.66 6.95
CA THR A 245 -24.91 -0.57 7.33
C THR A 245 -24.06 -0.35 8.58
N SER A 246 -23.33 0.77 8.67
CA SER A 246 -22.53 1.11 9.85
C SER A 246 -23.40 1.27 11.10
N ALA A 247 -24.56 1.91 11.00
CA ALA A 247 -25.48 2.07 12.12
C ALA A 247 -26.02 0.71 12.60
N ALA A 248 -26.41 -0.16 11.65
CA ALA A 248 -26.84 -1.52 11.96
C ALA A 248 -25.76 -2.31 12.70
N LEU A 249 -24.51 -2.25 12.23
CA LEU A 249 -23.37 -2.91 12.88
C LEU A 249 -23.12 -2.42 14.31
N SER A 250 -23.20 -1.10 14.55
CA SER A 250 -23.05 -0.55 15.90
C SER A 250 -24.12 -1.09 16.85
N LEU A 251 -25.38 -1.13 16.42
CA LEU A 251 -26.50 -1.64 17.21
C LEU A 251 -26.40 -3.16 17.43
N LEU A 252 -26.03 -3.94 16.41
CA LEU A 252 -25.84 -5.39 16.52
C LEU A 252 -24.70 -5.77 17.47
N GLY A 253 -23.66 -4.95 17.55
CA GLY A 253 -22.57 -5.12 18.51
C GLY A 253 -22.95 -4.81 19.96
N GLU A 254 -23.93 -3.92 20.18
CA GLU A 254 -24.53 -3.68 21.51
C GLU A 254 -25.56 -4.75 21.87
N PHE A 255 -26.32 -5.25 20.89
CA PHE A 255 -27.21 -6.39 21.08
C PHE A 255 -26.44 -7.63 21.56
N SER A 256 -25.24 -7.85 21.03
CA SER A 256 -24.34 -8.90 21.48
C SER A 256 -22.88 -8.52 21.25
N HIS A 257 -22.08 -8.46 22.32
CA HIS A 257 -20.63 -8.21 22.24
C HIS A 257 -19.85 -9.27 21.45
N LYS A 258 -20.48 -10.40 21.10
CA LYS A 258 -19.88 -11.39 20.20
C LYS A 258 -19.85 -10.90 18.75
N ASN A 259 -20.76 -10.01 18.35
CA ASN A 259 -20.80 -9.41 17.00
C ASN A 259 -19.76 -8.29 16.91
N ASN A 260 -18.48 -8.67 16.95
CA ASN A 260 -17.35 -7.76 17.12
C ASN A 260 -16.45 -7.65 15.87
N PHE A 261 -16.79 -8.32 14.77
CA PHE A 261 -15.99 -8.33 13.53
C PHE A 261 -15.65 -6.92 13.05
N SER A 262 -16.67 -6.08 12.81
CA SER A 262 -16.49 -4.70 12.35
C SER A 262 -15.74 -3.82 13.36
N ARG A 263 -16.03 -4.00 14.66
CA ARG A 263 -15.38 -3.24 15.75
C ARG A 263 -13.88 -3.55 15.86
N ARG A 264 -13.49 -4.81 15.66
CA ARG A 264 -12.09 -5.26 15.63
C ARG A 264 -11.36 -4.68 14.41
N ILE A 265 -11.96 -4.78 13.21
CA ILE A 265 -11.40 -4.19 11.99
C ILE A 265 -11.21 -2.68 12.14
N MET A 266 -12.22 -1.97 12.64
CA MET A 266 -12.12 -0.52 12.83
C MET A 266 -11.10 -0.14 13.92
N GLY A 267 -10.94 -0.98 14.96
CA GLY A 267 -9.88 -0.82 15.96
C GLY A 267 -8.47 -0.94 15.36
N LEU A 268 -8.25 -1.97 14.53
CA LEU A 268 -6.99 -2.16 13.80
C LEU A 268 -6.72 -1.00 12.82
N TYR A 269 -7.73 -0.51 12.10
CA TYR A 269 -7.62 0.63 11.20
C TYR A 269 -7.20 1.92 11.92
N LEU A 270 -7.91 2.27 13.00
CA LEU A 270 -7.58 3.43 13.80
C LEU A 270 -6.14 3.34 14.31
N TYR A 271 -5.72 2.16 14.77
CA TYR A 271 -4.35 1.95 15.21
C TYR A 271 -3.31 2.08 14.08
N ALA A 272 -3.57 1.44 12.92
CA ALA A 272 -2.69 1.48 11.75
C ALA A 272 -2.46 2.91 11.22
N THR A 273 -3.49 3.76 11.31
CA THR A 273 -3.44 5.16 10.87
C THR A 273 -2.84 6.13 11.90
N GLY A 274 -2.30 5.62 13.02
CA GLY A 274 -1.67 6.47 14.03
C GLY A 274 -2.62 7.06 15.08
N ALA A 275 -3.88 6.60 15.15
CA ALA A 275 -4.84 7.14 16.12
C ALA A 275 -4.39 6.86 17.56
N GLN A 276 -4.33 7.91 18.36
CA GLN A 276 -3.95 7.80 19.77
C GLN A 276 -4.99 7.04 20.59
N ARG A 277 -4.57 6.50 21.75
CA ARG A 277 -5.43 5.78 22.70
C ARG A 277 -6.73 6.51 23.02
N GLN A 278 -6.71 7.84 23.16
CA GLN A 278 -7.90 8.63 23.44
C GLN A 278 -8.92 8.55 22.31
N THR A 279 -8.49 8.69 21.05
CA THR A 279 -9.35 8.58 19.86
C THR A 279 -9.99 7.20 19.79
N ILE A 280 -9.19 6.13 19.94
CA ILE A 280 -9.70 4.75 19.95
C ILE A 280 -10.70 4.55 21.10
N SER A 281 -10.42 5.10 22.28
CA SER A 281 -11.34 5.04 23.41
C SER A 281 -12.67 5.74 23.11
N VAL A 282 -12.64 6.94 22.52
CA VAL A 282 -13.87 7.67 22.15
C VAL A 282 -14.68 6.87 21.13
N MET A 283 -14.04 6.36 20.08
CA MET A 283 -14.73 5.56 19.05
C MET A 283 -15.29 4.25 19.60
N SER A 284 -14.64 3.67 20.61
CA SER A 284 -15.15 2.49 21.30
C SER A 284 -16.42 2.79 22.11
N HIS A 285 -16.48 3.93 22.81
CA HIS A 285 -17.69 4.34 23.54
C HIS A 285 -18.85 4.69 22.60
N LEU A 286 -18.57 5.03 21.35
CA LEU A 286 -19.58 5.21 20.29
C LEU A 286 -19.99 3.89 19.61
N GLY A 287 -19.44 2.75 20.02
CA GLY A 287 -19.74 1.43 19.44
C GLY A 287 -19.13 1.19 18.06
N ILE A 288 -18.22 2.07 17.59
CA ILE A 288 -17.62 2.04 16.25
C ILE A 288 -16.39 1.11 16.22
N SER A 289 -15.59 1.11 17.28
CA SER A 289 -14.39 0.29 17.41
C SER A 289 -14.40 -0.56 18.67
N GLU A 290 -13.49 -1.52 18.76
CA GLU A 290 -13.20 -2.16 20.05
C GLU A 290 -12.41 -1.23 20.99
N SER A 291 -12.33 -1.61 22.25
CA SER A 291 -11.58 -0.84 23.25
C SER A 291 -10.08 -0.98 23.01
N TYR A 292 -9.31 0.07 23.32
CA TYR A 292 -7.85 0.02 23.23
C TYR A 292 -7.25 -1.11 24.06
N GLN A 293 -7.88 -1.45 25.20
CA GLN A 293 -7.44 -2.56 26.04
C GLN A 293 -7.64 -3.92 25.37
N ASN A 294 -8.74 -4.13 24.64
CA ASN A 294 -8.98 -5.37 23.89
C ASN A 294 -8.05 -5.47 22.67
N LEU A 295 -7.76 -4.34 22.03
CA LEU A 295 -6.84 -4.29 20.90
C LEU A 295 -5.40 -4.68 21.29
N THR A 296 -4.92 -4.18 22.43
CA THR A 296 -3.50 -4.25 22.84
C THR A 296 -3.20 -5.25 23.96
N HIS A 297 -4.20 -6.03 24.39
CA HIS A 297 -4.08 -6.89 25.57
C HIS A 297 -2.90 -7.86 25.46
N LYS A 298 -1.96 -7.82 26.42
CA LYS A 298 -0.85 -8.78 26.49
C LYS A 298 -1.33 -10.15 26.96
N PRO A 299 -0.89 -11.26 26.35
CA PRO A 299 -1.13 -12.59 26.92
C PRO A 299 -0.44 -12.68 28.29
N ARG A 300 -1.12 -13.25 29.30
CA ARG A 300 -0.46 -13.55 30.59
C ARG A 300 0.46 -14.75 30.40
N VAL A 301 1.78 -14.51 30.40
CA VAL A 301 2.78 -15.59 30.49
C VAL A 301 2.54 -16.37 31.77
N MET A 302 2.44 -17.71 31.66
CA MET A 302 2.40 -18.63 32.80
C MET A 302 3.72 -18.53 33.56
N ILE A 303 3.84 -17.61 34.49
CA ILE A 303 4.84 -17.73 35.55
C ILE A 303 4.34 -18.87 36.42
N ASN A 304 5.06 -20.01 36.41
CA ASN A 304 4.85 -21.15 37.30
C ASN A 304 4.86 -20.71 38.77
N ARG A 305 3.72 -20.23 39.28
CA ARG A 305 3.44 -20.04 40.70
C ARG A 305 2.53 -21.19 41.13
N PRO A 306 3.01 -22.17 41.93
CA PRO A 306 2.30 -23.44 42.15
C PRO A 306 0.97 -23.41 42.94
N LYS A 307 0.24 -22.29 43.06
CA LYS A 307 -0.89 -22.21 44.02
C LYS A 307 -2.14 -21.42 43.61
N ILE A 308 -2.36 -21.07 42.33
CA ILE A 308 -3.64 -20.44 41.92
C ILE A 308 -4.16 -21.07 40.61
N GLU A 309 -4.48 -22.36 40.63
CA GLU A 309 -5.02 -23.07 39.46
C GLU A 309 -6.55 -22.95 39.30
N LYS A 310 -7.29 -22.43 40.29
CA LYS A 310 -8.78 -22.49 40.27
C LYS A 310 -9.52 -21.23 39.84
N LEU A 311 -8.83 -20.16 39.42
CA LEU A 311 -9.48 -18.91 38.95
C LEU A 311 -8.77 -18.23 37.77
N GLN A 312 -7.93 -18.95 37.03
CA GLN A 312 -7.30 -18.43 35.82
C GLN A 312 -8.24 -18.65 34.64
N ARG A 313 -9.12 -17.68 34.37
CA ARG A 313 -9.77 -17.59 33.05
C ARG A 313 -8.66 -17.51 32.01
N ASN A 314 -8.69 -18.36 30.98
CA ASN A 314 -7.89 -18.20 29.77
C ASN A 314 -8.27 -16.86 29.13
N ILE A 315 -7.56 -15.79 29.50
CA ILE A 315 -7.78 -14.46 28.91
C ILE A 315 -7.18 -14.51 27.51
N LYS A 316 -8.02 -14.38 26.49
CA LYS A 316 -7.58 -14.35 25.09
C LYS A 316 -6.63 -13.16 24.87
N PRO A 317 -5.58 -13.32 24.04
CA PRO A 317 -4.72 -12.21 23.64
C PRO A 317 -5.53 -11.12 22.92
N GLY A 318 -4.98 -9.90 22.89
CA GLY A 318 -5.63 -8.80 22.19
C GLY A 318 -5.58 -8.99 20.66
N THR A 319 -6.44 -8.28 19.94
CA THR A 319 -6.58 -8.40 18.48
C THR A 319 -5.24 -8.22 17.73
N LEU A 320 -4.38 -7.27 18.13
CA LEU A 320 -3.05 -7.09 17.52
C LEU A 320 -2.10 -8.26 17.79
N GLN A 321 -2.20 -8.86 18.97
CA GLN A 321 -1.38 -10.03 19.35
C GLN A 321 -1.83 -11.28 18.61
N GLU A 322 -3.15 -11.47 18.44
CA GLU A 322 -3.73 -12.53 17.60
C GLU A 322 -3.22 -12.40 16.14
N LEU A 323 -3.29 -11.18 15.59
CA LEU A 323 -2.77 -10.88 14.25
C LEU A 323 -1.26 -11.13 14.13
N SER A 324 -0.47 -10.63 15.08
CA SER A 324 0.98 -10.80 15.10
C SER A 324 1.39 -12.28 15.12
N GLY A 325 0.73 -13.07 15.99
CA GLY A 325 0.93 -14.51 16.05
C GLY A 325 0.65 -15.18 14.72
N SER A 326 -0.49 -14.86 14.09
CA SER A 326 -0.83 -15.40 12.77
C SER A 326 0.20 -15.03 11.69
N MET A 327 0.65 -13.77 11.64
CA MET A 327 1.63 -13.33 10.63
C MET A 327 2.98 -14.04 10.81
N ARG A 328 3.41 -14.26 12.05
CA ARG A 328 4.62 -15.04 12.37
C ARG A 328 4.46 -16.51 11.97
N ASP A 329 3.29 -17.10 12.19
CA ASP A 329 3.01 -18.48 11.77
C ASP A 329 3.05 -18.62 10.24
N PHE A 330 2.52 -17.66 9.47
CA PHE A 330 2.69 -17.65 8.01
C PHE A 330 4.16 -17.56 7.59
N ALA A 331 4.94 -16.71 8.25
CA ALA A 331 6.37 -16.61 7.96
C ALA A 331 7.09 -17.94 8.21
N ARG A 332 6.75 -18.65 9.30
CA ARG A 332 7.27 -20.00 9.59
C ARG A 332 6.85 -21.02 8.55
N VAL A 333 5.60 -20.99 8.08
CA VAL A 333 5.14 -21.87 6.98
C VAL A 333 5.96 -21.65 5.71
N VAL A 334 6.18 -20.40 5.33
CA VAL A 334 7.04 -20.07 4.17
C VAL A 334 8.46 -20.57 4.38
N ALA A 335 9.04 -20.29 5.55
CA ALA A 335 10.40 -20.69 5.87
C ALA A 335 10.59 -22.21 5.98
N SER A 336 9.53 -22.95 6.34
CA SER A 336 9.54 -24.41 6.46
C SER A 336 9.82 -25.14 5.13
N THR A 337 9.68 -24.44 4.01
CA THR A 337 10.06 -24.94 2.68
C THR A 337 11.57 -24.98 2.46
N GLY A 338 12.32 -24.20 3.23
CA GLY A 338 13.75 -23.94 3.01
C GLY A 338 14.05 -23.01 1.82
N LEU A 339 13.03 -22.57 1.09
CA LEU A 339 13.16 -21.80 -0.15
C LEU A 339 12.67 -20.36 0.05
N PHE A 340 13.43 -19.59 0.82
CA PHE A 340 13.16 -18.18 1.08
C PHE A 340 14.45 -17.37 1.12
N ALA A 341 14.32 -16.06 0.92
CA ALA A 341 15.35 -15.08 1.24
C ALA A 341 14.88 -14.19 2.38
N ALA A 342 15.83 -13.62 3.13
CA ALA A 342 15.55 -12.62 4.15
C ALA A 342 16.31 -11.34 3.82
N SER A 343 15.61 -10.21 3.87
CA SER A 343 16.20 -8.87 3.84
C SER A 343 16.14 -8.28 5.23
N TYR A 344 17.21 -7.64 5.68
CA TYR A 344 17.21 -6.97 6.97
C TYR A 344 17.96 -5.64 6.93
N ASP A 345 17.53 -4.71 7.78
CA ASP A 345 18.14 -3.39 7.88
C ASP A 345 17.88 -2.77 9.26
N ASN A 346 18.66 -1.74 9.59
CA ASN A 346 18.60 -0.99 10.83
C ASN A 346 17.29 -0.21 10.98
N ILE A 347 16.73 -0.27 12.19
CA ILE A 347 15.62 0.58 12.63
C ILE A 347 16.07 1.45 13.81
N ASN A 348 16.24 2.74 13.53
CA ASN A 348 16.56 3.74 14.55
C ASN A 348 15.29 4.48 14.99
N LEU A 349 15.07 4.55 16.30
CA LEU A 349 13.89 5.11 16.95
C LEU A 349 14.31 6.02 18.10
N VAL A 350 13.55 7.09 18.35
CA VAL A 350 13.70 7.89 19.57
C VAL A 350 12.59 7.53 20.53
N PHE A 351 12.94 6.87 21.64
CA PHE A 351 11.98 6.59 22.71
C PHE A 351 11.83 7.84 23.56
N ARG A 352 10.68 8.50 23.40
CA ARG A 352 10.38 9.73 24.11
C ARG A 352 9.93 9.45 25.53
N ALA A 353 10.58 10.07 26.51
CA ALA A 353 10.11 10.05 27.88
C ALA A 353 8.87 10.94 28.02
N ALA A 354 7.79 10.40 28.60
CA ALA A 354 6.55 11.16 28.83
C ALA A 354 6.77 12.41 29.70
N GLU A 355 7.68 12.30 30.67
CA GLU A 355 8.14 13.38 31.54
C GLU A 355 9.65 13.25 31.67
N GLN A 356 10.39 14.28 31.27
CA GLN A 356 11.84 14.30 31.38
C GLN A 356 12.25 14.69 32.80
N VAL A 357 12.96 13.80 33.48
CA VAL A 357 13.54 14.02 34.82
C VAL A 357 14.97 13.49 34.86
N MET A 358 15.74 13.80 35.91
CA MET A 358 17.10 13.27 36.08
C MET A 358 17.11 11.73 35.95
N GLY A 359 17.84 11.21 34.96
CA GLY A 359 17.91 9.77 34.64
C GLY A 359 16.79 9.22 33.74
N ARG A 360 15.83 10.06 33.33
CA ARG A 360 14.74 9.70 32.39
C ARG A 360 14.66 10.76 31.28
N THR A 361 15.54 10.65 30.30
CA THR A 361 15.57 11.48 29.09
C THR A 361 15.11 10.65 27.89
N ASP A 362 14.94 11.31 26.74
CA ASP A 362 14.75 10.60 25.49
C ASP A 362 16.01 9.74 25.21
N SER A 363 15.81 8.50 24.76
CA SER A 363 16.89 7.62 24.32
C SER A 363 16.78 7.36 22.82
N GLN A 364 17.93 7.41 22.13
CA GLN A 364 18.02 6.86 20.78
C GLN A 364 18.25 5.36 20.90
N GLU A 365 17.38 4.60 20.27
CA GLU A 365 17.38 3.14 20.25
C GLU A 365 17.68 2.69 18.82
N ASN A 366 18.68 1.83 18.69
CA ASN A 366 19.09 1.25 17.41
C ASN A 366 18.85 -0.26 17.48
N GLY A 367 18.20 -0.81 16.47
CA GLY A 367 18.02 -2.26 16.34
C GLY A 367 17.80 -2.66 14.89
N THR A 368 17.23 -3.84 14.67
CA THR A 368 17.09 -4.41 13.33
C THR A 368 15.67 -4.91 13.08
N CYS A 369 15.19 -4.71 11.85
CA CYS A 369 13.99 -5.32 11.31
C CYS A 369 14.35 -6.22 10.14
N ALA A 370 13.55 -7.26 9.91
CA ALA A 370 13.74 -8.16 8.77
C ALA A 370 12.40 -8.52 8.11
N THR A 371 12.46 -8.83 6.83
CA THR A 371 11.32 -9.32 6.04
C THR A 371 11.78 -10.51 5.22
N ILE A 372 10.97 -11.58 5.22
CA ILE A 372 11.21 -12.74 4.35
C ILE A 372 10.24 -12.78 3.19
N PHE A 373 10.67 -13.44 2.13
CA PHE A 373 9.87 -13.72 0.95
C PHE A 373 10.26 -15.08 0.34
N PRO A 374 9.29 -15.84 -0.22
CA PRO A 374 9.58 -17.12 -0.85
C PRO A 374 10.37 -16.91 -2.15
N LEU A 375 11.24 -17.87 -2.47
CA LEU A 375 12.03 -17.82 -3.70
C LEU A 375 11.21 -18.30 -4.91
N TRP A 376 11.08 -17.44 -5.91
CA TRP A 376 10.51 -17.74 -7.22
C TRP A 376 11.46 -18.59 -8.06
N LYS A 377 10.91 -19.55 -8.81
CA LYS A 377 11.67 -20.49 -9.67
C LYS A 377 12.84 -21.18 -8.95
N ALA A 378 12.69 -21.43 -7.66
CA ALA A 378 13.67 -22.16 -6.86
C ALA A 378 13.21 -23.59 -6.55
N ALA A 379 14.17 -24.50 -6.49
CA ALA A 379 13.97 -25.89 -6.07
C ALA A 379 15.07 -26.28 -5.08
N ALA A 380 14.74 -27.10 -4.07
CA ALA A 380 15.68 -27.50 -3.02
C ALA A 380 16.93 -28.21 -3.57
N GLU A 381 16.78 -28.96 -4.67
CA GLU A 381 17.89 -29.63 -5.36
C GLU A 381 18.91 -28.68 -5.99
N ASN A 382 18.51 -27.45 -6.28
CA ASN A 382 19.34 -26.39 -6.86
C ASN A 382 19.96 -25.46 -5.81
N MET A 383 19.69 -25.70 -4.52
CA MET A 383 20.10 -24.85 -3.40
C MET A 383 21.05 -25.58 -2.45
N LYS A 384 21.86 -26.53 -2.94
CA LYS A 384 22.73 -27.34 -2.08
C LYS A 384 23.99 -26.58 -1.68
N ILE A 385 24.33 -26.62 -0.40
CA ILE A 385 25.57 -26.04 0.14
C ILE A 385 26.80 -26.72 -0.49
N ALA A 386 26.75 -28.04 -0.71
CA ALA A 386 27.85 -28.78 -1.32
C ALA A 386 28.19 -28.27 -2.74
N ASP A 387 27.18 -27.93 -3.54
CA ASP A 387 27.37 -27.40 -4.89
C ASP A 387 27.99 -25.99 -4.83
N LEU A 388 27.54 -25.17 -3.89
CA LEU A 388 28.11 -23.84 -3.63
C LEU A 388 29.58 -23.93 -3.18
N ASP A 389 29.90 -24.85 -2.28
CA ASP A 389 31.26 -25.07 -1.80
C ASP A 389 32.19 -25.55 -2.92
N SER A 390 31.74 -26.54 -3.71
CA SER A 390 32.49 -27.03 -4.86
C SER A 390 32.75 -25.94 -5.90
N ALA A 391 31.75 -25.11 -6.21
CA ALA A 391 31.91 -24.00 -7.13
C ALA A 391 32.88 -22.96 -6.57
N PHE A 392 32.71 -22.56 -5.30
CA PHE A 392 33.60 -21.63 -4.61
C PHE A 392 35.06 -22.11 -4.62
N ASP A 393 35.31 -23.40 -4.36
CA ASP A 393 36.66 -23.96 -4.35
C ASP A 393 37.32 -24.03 -5.73
N SER A 394 36.52 -24.18 -6.78
CA SER A 394 36.97 -24.27 -8.17
C SER A 394 37.04 -22.92 -8.90
N ALA A 395 36.44 -21.87 -8.33
CA ALA A 395 36.34 -20.56 -8.96
C ALA A 395 37.73 -19.97 -9.23
N PRO A 396 38.02 -19.55 -10.48
CA PRO A 396 39.25 -18.84 -10.81
C PRO A 396 39.26 -17.42 -10.19
N PRO A 397 40.42 -16.76 -10.11
CA PRO A 397 40.48 -15.34 -9.77
C PRO A 397 39.67 -14.48 -10.74
N LEU A 398 39.13 -13.35 -10.25
CA LEU A 398 38.41 -12.37 -11.05
C LEU A 398 39.35 -11.72 -12.06
N SER A 399 38.94 -11.68 -13.32
CA SER A 399 39.69 -11.05 -14.40
C SER A 399 39.09 -9.70 -14.80
N MET A 400 39.87 -8.88 -15.52
CA MET A 400 39.36 -7.62 -16.08
C MET A 400 38.25 -7.86 -17.11
N ASP A 401 38.34 -8.95 -17.87
CA ASP A 401 37.36 -9.32 -18.90
C ASP A 401 35.99 -9.68 -18.29
N ASP A 402 35.96 -10.11 -17.03
CA ASP A 402 34.71 -10.35 -16.30
C ASP A 402 34.00 -9.04 -15.92
N ILE A 403 34.78 -7.97 -15.66
CA ILE A 403 34.27 -6.65 -15.25
C ILE A 403 33.83 -5.84 -16.47
N LEU A 404 34.59 -5.91 -17.55
CA LEU A 404 34.26 -5.21 -18.79
C LEU A 404 33.04 -5.83 -19.47
N LEU A 405 32.29 -4.99 -20.20
CA LEU A 405 31.25 -5.50 -21.10
C LEU A 405 31.90 -6.18 -22.30
N THR A 406 31.47 -7.39 -22.61
CA THR A 406 31.79 -8.07 -23.87
C THR A 406 31.15 -7.33 -25.05
N ALA A 407 31.56 -7.64 -26.28
CA ALA A 407 30.98 -7.03 -27.49
C ALA A 407 29.45 -7.26 -27.59
N ALA A 408 28.97 -8.45 -27.22
CA ALA A 408 27.55 -8.78 -27.22
C ALA A 408 26.78 -8.02 -26.12
N GLU A 409 27.35 -7.95 -24.91
CA GLU A 409 26.78 -7.15 -23.81
C GLU A 409 26.75 -5.66 -24.14
N THR A 410 27.77 -5.15 -24.84
CA THR A 410 27.84 -3.76 -25.30
C THR A 410 26.73 -3.46 -26.32
N GLU A 411 26.47 -4.36 -27.25
CA GLU A 411 25.37 -4.21 -28.21
C GLU A 411 24.00 -4.14 -27.50
N VAL A 412 23.79 -4.96 -26.47
CA VAL A 412 22.57 -4.93 -25.65
C VAL A 412 22.48 -3.62 -24.88
N MET A 413 23.56 -3.20 -24.21
CA MET A 413 23.61 -1.94 -23.46
C MET A 413 23.31 -0.74 -24.38
N ASP A 414 23.88 -0.70 -25.58
CA ASP A 414 23.62 0.35 -26.57
C ASP A 414 22.16 0.37 -27.03
N LYS A 415 21.53 -0.81 -27.17
CA LYS A 415 20.08 -0.89 -27.45
C LYS A 415 19.27 -0.35 -26.27
N CYS A 416 19.64 -0.67 -25.04
CA CYS A 416 19.00 -0.17 -23.84
C CYS A 416 19.10 1.36 -23.73
N LEU A 417 20.29 1.93 -23.91
CA LEU A 417 20.50 3.38 -23.85
C LEU A 417 19.71 4.12 -24.96
N ARG A 418 19.67 3.58 -26.18
CA ARG A 418 18.83 4.14 -27.27
C ARG A 418 17.35 4.04 -26.96
N HIS A 419 16.90 2.92 -26.39
CA HIS A 419 15.51 2.77 -25.94
C HIS A 419 15.17 3.77 -24.82
N CYS A 420 16.06 4.00 -23.86
CA CYS A 420 15.90 5.03 -22.84
C CYS A 420 15.70 6.43 -23.46
N ILE A 421 16.49 6.77 -24.50
CA ILE A 421 16.32 8.02 -25.26
C ILE A 421 14.93 8.09 -25.92
N LEU A 422 14.51 7.03 -26.62
CA LEU A 422 13.20 6.96 -27.27
C LEU A 422 12.06 7.19 -26.27
N ARG A 423 12.13 6.51 -25.13
CA ARG A 423 11.12 6.63 -24.09
C ARG A 423 11.08 8.03 -23.48
N ILE A 424 12.24 8.66 -23.22
CA ILE A 424 12.29 10.06 -22.77
C ILE A 424 11.63 11.00 -23.79
N ILE A 425 11.87 10.80 -25.08
CA ILE A 425 11.25 11.62 -26.14
C ILE A 425 9.72 11.45 -26.12
N VAL A 426 9.22 10.22 -25.99
CA VAL A 426 7.78 9.95 -25.99
C VAL A 426 7.09 10.39 -24.69
N ASP A 427 7.76 10.27 -23.56
CA ASP A 427 7.19 10.62 -22.25
C ASP A 427 7.20 12.12 -21.98
N HIS A 428 8.27 12.81 -22.39
CA HIS A 428 8.51 14.20 -22.05
C HIS A 428 8.53 15.17 -23.25
N GLY A 429 8.47 14.67 -24.49
CA GLY A 429 8.49 15.49 -25.70
C GLY A 429 7.15 16.18 -26.03
N GLY A 430 6.10 15.88 -25.27
CA GLY A 430 4.74 16.41 -25.45
C GLY A 430 3.79 15.46 -26.18
N GLU A 431 2.51 15.85 -26.24
CA GLU A 431 1.39 15.01 -26.71
C GLU A 431 1.59 14.43 -28.13
N HIS A 432 2.23 15.18 -29.02
CA HIS A 432 2.45 14.76 -30.41
C HIS A 432 3.37 13.53 -30.55
N PHE A 433 4.19 13.22 -29.54
CA PHE A 433 5.04 12.01 -29.55
C PHE A 433 4.31 10.77 -29.00
N LYS A 434 3.17 10.93 -28.31
CA LYS A 434 2.41 9.80 -27.73
C LYS A 434 1.92 8.79 -28.77
N LYS A 435 1.81 9.19 -30.04
CA LYS A 435 1.55 8.26 -31.17
C LYS A 435 2.56 7.13 -31.31
N PHE A 436 3.74 7.23 -30.68
CA PHE A 436 4.79 6.20 -30.71
C PHE A 436 4.88 5.35 -29.43
N CYS A 437 4.00 5.55 -28.43
CA CYS A 437 4.04 4.79 -27.16
C CYS A 437 4.11 3.28 -27.39
N ASP A 438 3.15 2.72 -28.15
CA ASP A 438 3.10 1.28 -28.42
C ASP A 438 4.36 0.77 -29.14
N ASN A 439 4.95 1.59 -30.02
CA ASN A 439 6.19 1.24 -30.72
C ASN A 439 7.39 1.22 -29.77
N VAL A 440 7.50 2.22 -28.88
CA VAL A 440 8.55 2.26 -27.87
C VAL A 440 8.42 1.06 -26.95
N ASP A 441 7.23 0.78 -26.41
CA ASP A 441 7.00 -0.37 -25.53
C ASP A 441 7.37 -1.69 -26.20
N GLY A 442 7.03 -1.85 -27.49
CA GLY A 442 7.40 -3.02 -28.28
C GLY A 442 8.90 -3.14 -28.61
N SER A 443 9.67 -2.05 -28.48
CA SER A 443 11.12 -2.00 -28.76
C SER A 443 12.01 -2.26 -27.55
N LEU A 444 11.42 -2.42 -26.35
CA LEU A 444 12.16 -2.61 -25.10
C LEU A 444 13.11 -3.82 -25.20
N PRO A 445 14.43 -3.63 -25.03
CA PRO A 445 15.36 -4.75 -24.97
C PRO A 445 15.06 -5.66 -23.77
N VAL A 446 15.08 -6.97 -24.01
CA VAL A 446 14.83 -8.01 -23.01
C VAL A 446 15.98 -8.99 -23.02
N THR A 447 16.50 -9.32 -21.84
CA THR A 447 17.53 -10.36 -21.69
C THR A 447 16.92 -11.71 -21.30
N ALA A 448 17.75 -12.75 -21.30
CA ALA A 448 17.35 -14.08 -20.85
C ALA A 448 17.01 -14.12 -19.35
N ASP A 449 17.49 -13.15 -18.57
CA ASP A 449 17.33 -13.07 -17.12
C ASP A 449 16.18 -12.13 -16.70
N LYS A 450 15.26 -11.82 -17.62
CA LYS A 450 14.03 -11.10 -17.29
C LYS A 450 13.11 -11.95 -16.42
N ILE A 451 12.75 -11.41 -15.27
CA ILE A 451 11.89 -12.06 -14.30
C ILE A 451 10.46 -12.09 -14.85
N GLU A 452 9.84 -13.26 -14.78
CA GLU A 452 8.44 -13.42 -15.10
C GLU A 452 7.56 -12.68 -14.09
N THR A 453 6.63 -11.86 -14.58
CA THR A 453 5.72 -11.08 -13.74
C THR A 453 4.92 -12.00 -12.81
N HIS A 454 5.12 -11.86 -11.51
CA HIS A 454 4.39 -12.56 -10.47
C HIS A 454 4.26 -11.66 -9.24
N LYS A 455 3.33 -11.99 -8.34
CA LYS A 455 3.19 -11.31 -7.06
C LYS A 455 4.11 -11.95 -6.02
N THR A 456 4.96 -11.16 -5.38
CA THR A 456 5.82 -11.60 -4.29
C THR A 456 5.14 -11.33 -2.94
N PRO A 457 4.80 -12.37 -2.15
CA PRO A 457 4.29 -12.17 -0.80
C PRO A 457 5.44 -11.78 0.15
N LEU A 458 5.17 -10.81 1.03
CA LEU A 458 6.14 -10.26 1.98
C LEU A 458 5.70 -10.58 3.40
N HIS A 459 6.61 -11.08 4.23
CA HIS A 459 6.35 -11.47 5.60
C HIS A 459 7.36 -10.80 6.53
N ALA A 460 6.95 -9.69 7.14
CA ALA A 460 7.76 -8.99 8.13
C ALA A 460 7.93 -9.85 9.39
N LEU A 461 9.14 -9.81 9.96
CA LEU A 461 9.49 -10.50 11.19
C LEU A 461 9.43 -9.52 12.38
N PRO A 462 9.48 -10.03 13.63
CA PRO A 462 9.68 -9.19 14.81
C PRO A 462 10.93 -8.32 14.68
N ALA A 463 10.85 -7.08 15.17
CA ALA A 463 12.02 -6.24 15.36
C ALA A 463 12.84 -6.71 16.57
N TRP A 464 14.16 -6.61 16.48
CA TRP A 464 15.09 -6.98 17.55
C TRP A 464 15.94 -5.81 18.01
N ASN A 465 16.24 -5.75 19.30
CA ASN A 465 17.18 -4.80 19.89
C ASN A 465 18.63 -5.31 19.69
N ILE A 466 19.04 -5.42 18.42
CA ILE A 466 20.37 -5.85 18.00
C ILE A 466 20.93 -4.74 17.12
N ASP A 467 21.99 -4.07 17.56
CA ASP A 467 22.64 -3.01 16.78
C ASP A 467 23.60 -3.64 15.76
N GLN A 468 23.17 -3.70 14.49
CA GLN A 468 23.94 -4.32 13.41
C GLN A 468 25.22 -3.55 13.04
N SER A 469 25.58 -2.48 13.75
CA SER A 469 26.83 -1.71 13.54
C SER A 469 28.10 -2.58 13.65
N THR A 470 28.04 -3.71 14.37
CA THR A 470 29.18 -4.61 14.59
C THR A 470 29.10 -5.92 13.80
N ILE A 471 30.26 -6.56 13.57
CA ILE A 471 30.36 -7.89 12.95
C ILE A 471 29.61 -8.95 13.78
N ILE A 472 29.75 -8.92 15.11
CA ILE A 472 29.13 -9.89 16.02
C ILE A 472 27.61 -9.77 15.96
N ALA A 473 27.09 -8.55 16.02
CA ALA A 473 25.65 -8.30 15.95
C ALA A 473 25.01 -8.82 14.66
N ASN A 474 25.72 -8.78 13.51
CA ASN A 474 25.19 -9.40 12.28
C ASN A 474 25.02 -10.92 12.38
N ALA A 475 25.88 -11.60 13.16
CA ALA A 475 25.69 -13.02 13.45
C ALA A 475 24.47 -13.26 14.36
N GLU A 476 24.25 -12.36 15.34
CA GLU A 476 23.08 -12.39 16.22
C GLU A 476 21.78 -12.13 15.45
N VAL A 477 21.78 -11.21 14.47
CA VAL A 477 20.62 -10.98 13.58
C VAL A 477 20.29 -12.24 12.80
N ALA A 478 21.28 -12.90 12.19
CA ALA A 478 21.05 -14.16 11.49
C ALA A 478 20.50 -15.24 12.44
N ASP A 479 21.05 -15.36 13.64
CA ASP A 479 20.57 -16.28 14.69
C ASP A 479 19.11 -15.99 15.07
N ALA A 480 18.77 -14.72 15.25
CA ALA A 480 17.43 -14.25 15.61
C ALA A 480 16.40 -14.56 14.51
N ILE A 481 16.73 -14.29 13.24
CA ILE A 481 15.87 -14.60 12.09
C ILE A 481 15.55 -16.10 12.06
N TYR A 482 16.56 -16.97 12.10
CA TYR A 482 16.31 -18.40 11.94
C TYR A 482 15.76 -19.07 13.20
N THR A 483 15.95 -18.47 14.37
CA THR A 483 15.28 -18.88 15.61
C THR A 483 13.79 -18.55 15.56
N GLU A 484 13.44 -17.35 15.11
CA GLU A 484 12.03 -16.93 14.93
C GLU A 484 11.28 -17.83 13.94
N LEU A 485 11.96 -18.23 12.87
CA LEU A 485 11.40 -19.06 11.81
C LEU A 485 11.35 -20.55 12.15
N GLU A 486 11.92 -20.98 13.28
CA GLU A 486 11.93 -22.37 13.77
C GLU A 486 12.52 -23.39 12.77
N VAL A 487 13.39 -22.93 11.87
CA VAL A 487 13.90 -23.76 10.76
C VAL A 487 15.03 -24.71 11.14
N ARG A 488 15.66 -24.52 12.31
CA ARG A 488 16.83 -25.33 12.75
C ARG A 488 16.53 -26.80 12.96
N GLY A 489 15.28 -27.14 13.29
CA GLY A 489 14.84 -28.53 13.48
C GLY A 489 14.51 -29.26 12.17
N LEU A 490 14.52 -28.56 11.04
CA LEU A 490 14.12 -29.13 9.75
C LEU A 490 15.25 -29.96 9.15
N GLY A 491 14.93 -31.15 8.63
CA GLY A 491 15.92 -32.08 8.09
C GLY A 491 16.77 -31.51 6.93
N HIS A 492 16.23 -30.55 6.17
CA HIS A 492 16.92 -29.91 5.06
C HIS A 492 17.79 -28.70 5.46
N TRP A 493 17.66 -28.20 6.70
CA TRP A 493 18.34 -26.99 7.19
C TRP A 493 19.86 -27.02 7.02
N LYS A 494 20.46 -28.19 7.24
CA LYS A 494 21.92 -28.38 7.20
C LYS A 494 22.49 -28.40 5.77
N TRP A 495 21.66 -28.57 4.74
CA TRP A 495 22.16 -28.82 3.38
C TRP A 495 21.75 -27.76 2.38
N ILE A 496 20.79 -26.90 2.75
CA ILE A 496 20.27 -25.84 1.90
C ILE A 496 20.97 -24.50 2.15
N VAL A 497 21.39 -23.86 1.05
CA VAL A 497 21.92 -22.50 0.97
C VAL A 497 20.88 -21.51 1.46
N LYS A 498 21.31 -20.48 2.18
CA LYS A 498 20.40 -19.45 2.69
C LYS A 498 20.81 -18.09 2.13
N ILE A 499 19.82 -17.31 1.72
CA ILE A 499 20.04 -16.02 1.06
C ILE A 499 19.71 -14.90 2.06
N LEU A 500 20.70 -14.05 2.34
CA LEU A 500 20.52 -12.82 3.11
C LEU A 500 20.78 -11.60 2.22
N CYS A 501 19.96 -10.58 2.40
CA CYS A 501 19.96 -9.34 1.63
C CYS A 501 20.10 -8.15 2.56
N GLY A 502 20.79 -7.12 2.11
CA GLY A 502 20.99 -5.90 2.88
C GLY A 502 21.83 -4.87 2.13
N ASP A 503 22.08 -3.74 2.77
CA ASP A 503 22.96 -2.69 2.24
C ASP A 503 24.43 -3.15 2.15
N GLN A 504 25.29 -2.32 1.55
CA GLN A 504 26.70 -2.65 1.34
C GLN A 504 27.41 -3.00 2.66
N LEU A 505 27.13 -2.27 3.74
CA LEU A 505 27.78 -2.49 5.03
C LEU A 505 27.35 -3.83 5.63
N THR A 506 26.05 -4.15 5.58
CA THR A 506 25.49 -5.43 6.03
C THR A 506 26.16 -6.61 5.34
N ILE A 507 26.25 -6.57 4.00
CA ILE A 507 26.89 -7.64 3.23
C ILE A 507 28.40 -7.72 3.52
N ALA A 508 29.07 -6.58 3.66
CA ALA A 508 30.47 -6.55 4.06
C ALA A 508 30.70 -7.23 5.42
N ARG A 509 29.82 -6.99 6.41
CA ARG A 509 29.90 -7.61 7.74
C ARG A 509 29.65 -9.12 7.73
N LEU A 510 28.68 -9.59 6.93
CA LEU A 510 28.45 -11.03 6.74
C LEU A 510 29.67 -11.71 6.10
N ARG A 511 30.34 -11.04 5.15
CA ARG A 511 31.60 -11.55 4.59
C ARG A 511 32.75 -11.48 5.60
N SER A 512 32.81 -10.48 6.47
CA SER A 512 33.80 -10.45 7.56
C SER A 512 33.64 -11.67 8.48
N LEU A 513 32.40 -12.03 8.84
CA LEU A 513 32.12 -13.23 9.63
C LEU A 513 32.66 -14.49 8.95
N LEU A 514 32.37 -14.67 7.66
CA LEU A 514 32.92 -15.77 6.86
C LEU A 514 34.46 -15.78 6.90
N ASN A 515 35.11 -14.64 6.69
CA ASN A 515 36.57 -14.56 6.65
C ASN A 515 37.25 -14.86 7.99
N ILE A 516 36.69 -14.38 9.10
CA ILE A 516 37.22 -14.58 10.46
C ILE A 516 37.07 -16.04 10.89
N ARG A 517 35.94 -16.67 10.52
CA ARG A 517 35.59 -18.03 10.95
C ARG A 517 36.10 -19.11 10.02
N ALA A 518 36.49 -18.78 8.78
CA ALA A 518 37.06 -19.73 7.83
C ALA A 518 38.28 -20.46 8.41
N GLY A 519 38.25 -21.79 8.41
CA GLY A 519 39.29 -22.65 8.97
C GLY A 519 39.19 -22.89 10.48
N HIS A 520 38.41 -22.08 11.21
CA HIS A 520 38.19 -22.24 12.65
C HIS A 520 36.84 -22.91 12.96
N GLU A 521 35.75 -22.42 12.35
CA GLU A 521 34.38 -22.89 12.62
C GLU A 521 33.75 -23.55 11.39
N GLY A 522 33.06 -24.69 11.61
CA GLY A 522 32.37 -25.46 10.59
C GLY A 522 30.84 -25.44 10.70
N GLY A 523 30.16 -25.81 9.61
CA GLY A 523 28.71 -25.90 9.54
C GLY A 523 28.02 -24.53 9.54
N TYR A 524 26.95 -24.38 10.31
CA TYR A 524 26.19 -23.12 10.37
C TYR A 524 27.03 -21.97 10.94
N SER A 525 27.84 -22.21 11.97
CA SER A 525 28.66 -21.16 12.57
C SER A 525 29.76 -20.63 11.65
N GLY A 526 30.16 -21.37 10.61
CA GLY A 526 31.21 -20.96 9.66
C GLY A 526 30.77 -20.00 8.55
N PHE A 527 29.47 -19.68 8.42
CA PHE A 527 28.90 -18.76 7.41
C PHE A 527 29.12 -19.14 5.93
N GLY A 528 29.81 -20.24 5.62
CA GLY A 528 30.04 -20.71 4.23
C GLY A 528 28.77 -21.17 3.49
N TRP A 529 27.64 -21.30 4.20
CA TRP A 529 26.34 -21.65 3.66
C TRP A 529 25.61 -20.49 2.96
N GLY A 530 26.10 -19.27 3.12
CA GLY A 530 25.37 -18.06 2.78
C GLY A 530 25.61 -17.55 1.38
N VAL A 531 24.54 -17.10 0.74
CA VAL A 531 24.58 -16.26 -0.46
C VAL A 531 24.17 -14.86 -0.06
N TRP A 532 25.08 -13.92 -0.25
CA TRP A 532 24.94 -12.53 0.16
C TRP A 532 24.48 -11.69 -1.04
N MET A 533 23.22 -11.25 -1.02
CA MET A 533 22.60 -10.53 -2.12
C MET A 533 22.63 -9.01 -1.84
N PRO A 534 23.42 -8.21 -2.58
CA PRO A 534 23.56 -6.79 -2.29
C PRO A 534 22.31 -5.99 -2.68
N GLY A 535 22.00 -5.01 -1.84
CA GLY A 535 20.91 -4.05 -2.04
C GLY A 535 21.14 -3.12 -3.22
N LEU A 536 20.19 -3.10 -4.16
CA LEU A 536 20.28 -2.30 -5.39
C LEU A 536 19.89 -0.83 -5.15
N PHE A 537 19.00 -0.55 -4.19
CA PHE A 537 18.57 0.82 -3.87
C PHE A 537 19.72 1.62 -3.25
N HIS A 538 20.48 1.03 -2.34
CA HIS A 538 21.69 1.66 -1.82
C HIS A 538 22.76 1.85 -2.92
N GLY A 539 22.82 0.95 -3.91
CA GLY A 539 23.60 1.15 -5.14
C GLY A 539 23.17 2.39 -5.93
N LYS A 540 21.86 2.64 -6.08
CA LYS A 540 21.35 3.89 -6.70
C LYS A 540 21.72 5.14 -5.89
N ILE A 541 21.67 5.06 -4.56
CA ILE A 541 22.07 6.17 -3.69
C ILE A 541 23.56 6.50 -3.90
N ALA A 542 24.41 5.48 -3.93
CA ALA A 542 25.84 5.65 -4.19
C ALA A 542 26.11 6.22 -5.59
N ASP A 543 25.36 5.77 -6.61
CA ASP A 543 25.43 6.28 -7.98
C ASP A 543 25.07 7.77 -8.03
N MET A 544 23.93 8.15 -7.46
CA MET A 544 23.51 9.57 -7.43
C MET A 544 24.46 10.45 -6.64
N HIS A 545 25.05 9.96 -5.54
CA HIS A 545 26.09 10.71 -4.84
C HIS A 545 27.33 10.90 -5.73
N GLY A 546 27.87 9.82 -6.29
CA GLY A 546 29.01 9.89 -7.20
C GLY A 546 28.76 10.79 -8.41
N PHE A 547 27.52 10.77 -8.93
CA PHE A 547 27.06 11.63 -10.01
C PHE A 547 27.14 13.11 -9.64
N PHE A 548 26.65 13.49 -8.46
CA PHE A 548 26.75 14.88 -7.98
C PHE A 548 28.21 15.30 -7.82
N VAL A 549 29.04 14.50 -7.16
CA VAL A 549 30.48 14.82 -7.00
C VAL A 549 31.16 15.05 -8.34
N THR A 550 30.79 14.28 -9.37
CA THR A 550 31.40 14.34 -10.71
C THR A 550 30.88 15.50 -11.55
N HIS A 551 29.56 15.74 -11.55
CA HIS A 551 28.86 16.59 -12.52
C HIS A 551 28.30 17.89 -11.93
N TRP A 552 28.48 18.15 -10.64
CA TRP A 552 28.02 19.39 -10.00
C TRP A 552 28.59 20.63 -10.68
N GLY A 553 29.87 20.58 -11.06
CA GLY A 553 30.60 21.71 -11.59
C GLY A 553 31.03 22.70 -10.51
N VAL A 554 31.88 23.67 -10.87
CA VAL A 554 32.43 24.63 -9.90
C VAL A 554 31.51 25.86 -9.82
N PRO A 555 30.91 26.17 -8.65
CA PRO A 555 29.85 27.19 -8.52
C PRO A 555 30.18 28.57 -9.10
N HIS A 556 31.40 29.04 -8.91
CA HIS A 556 31.84 30.36 -9.40
C HIS A 556 31.94 30.44 -10.94
N ARG A 557 31.84 29.31 -11.67
CA ARG A 557 31.89 29.32 -13.14
C ARG A 557 30.61 29.88 -13.75
N GLY A 558 29.47 29.82 -13.05
CA GLY A 558 28.19 30.37 -13.54
C GLY A 558 27.92 30.02 -15.02
N THR A 559 27.68 31.03 -15.85
CA THR A 559 27.45 30.90 -17.30
C THR A 559 28.64 30.37 -18.11
N ARG A 560 29.85 30.28 -17.52
CA ARG A 560 31.03 29.66 -18.15
C ARG A 560 30.98 28.13 -18.10
N ASN A 561 30.14 27.53 -17.27
CA ASN A 561 29.85 26.09 -17.30
C ASN A 561 28.33 25.84 -17.27
N PRO A 562 27.61 26.25 -18.33
CA PRO A 562 26.16 26.22 -18.37
C PRO A 562 25.59 24.80 -18.46
N GLY A 563 26.43 23.82 -18.83
CA GLY A 563 26.07 22.40 -18.82
C GLY A 563 26.29 21.69 -17.49
N SER A 564 26.55 22.38 -16.37
CA SER A 564 26.73 21.75 -15.05
C SER A 564 25.42 21.61 -14.27
N LEU A 565 25.35 20.66 -13.34
CA LEU A 565 24.18 20.53 -12.46
C LEU A 565 23.99 21.74 -11.55
N PHE A 566 25.07 22.37 -11.07
CA PHE A 566 24.98 23.61 -10.30
C PHE A 566 24.26 24.71 -11.09
N PHE A 567 24.62 24.87 -12.37
CA PHE A 567 23.98 25.87 -13.22
C PHE A 567 22.51 25.54 -13.47
N HIS A 568 22.20 24.28 -13.79
CA HIS A 568 20.81 23.83 -13.95
C HIS A 568 19.97 24.03 -12.68
N ASN A 569 20.51 23.72 -11.49
CA ASN A 569 19.83 23.97 -10.21
C ASN A 569 19.52 25.46 -10.01
N THR A 570 20.44 26.33 -10.42
CA THR A 570 20.28 27.79 -10.36
C THR A 570 19.21 28.28 -11.33
N GLN A 571 19.19 27.76 -12.57
CA GLN A 571 18.17 28.09 -13.58
C GLN A 571 16.78 27.69 -13.09
N LEU A 572 16.63 26.52 -12.47
CA LEU A 572 15.36 26.03 -11.93
C LEU A 572 14.92 26.73 -10.63
N HIS A 573 15.66 27.73 -10.14
CA HIS A 573 15.38 28.42 -8.88
C HIS A 573 15.22 27.50 -7.67
N ARG A 574 15.90 26.34 -7.69
CA ARG A 574 15.89 25.39 -6.58
C ARG A 574 16.79 25.88 -5.45
N SER A 575 16.56 25.36 -4.25
CA SER A 575 17.40 25.69 -3.09
C SER A 575 18.88 25.42 -3.38
N PRO A 576 19.80 26.28 -2.90
CA PRO A 576 21.23 26.03 -3.05
C PRO A 576 21.64 24.68 -2.43
N ILE A 577 22.41 23.89 -3.16
CA ILE A 577 22.93 22.60 -2.71
C ILE A 577 24.43 22.71 -2.46
N LEU A 578 24.88 22.20 -1.32
CA LEU A 578 26.29 22.07 -0.96
C LEU A 578 26.71 20.60 -1.06
N LEU A 579 27.83 20.31 -1.72
CA LEU A 579 28.33 18.92 -1.84
C LEU A 579 28.71 18.30 -0.49
N THR A 580 29.05 19.13 0.51
CA THR A 580 29.32 18.66 1.89
C THR A 580 28.07 18.29 2.67
N SER A 581 26.88 18.61 2.14
CA SER A 581 25.58 18.34 2.77
C SER A 581 24.50 18.22 1.69
N LEU A 582 24.57 17.13 0.93
CA LEU A 582 23.63 16.86 -0.15
C LEU A 582 22.20 16.68 0.36
N PRO A 583 21.18 17.09 -0.42
CA PRO A 583 19.78 16.86 -0.08
C PRO A 583 19.42 15.37 -0.13
N PRO A 584 18.19 14.99 0.27
CA PRO A 584 17.73 13.60 0.19
C PRO A 584 17.82 13.01 -1.22
N PHE A 585 17.90 11.68 -1.30
CA PHE A 585 18.10 10.93 -2.55
C PHE A 585 17.15 11.37 -3.67
N ARG A 586 15.85 11.51 -3.38
CA ARG A 586 14.84 11.85 -4.40
C ARG A 586 15.09 13.23 -5.01
N VAL A 587 15.46 14.21 -4.20
CA VAL A 587 15.78 15.58 -4.66
C VAL A 587 16.98 15.57 -5.61
N CYS A 588 18.02 14.80 -5.28
CA CYS A 588 19.20 14.63 -6.13
C CYS A 588 18.83 13.98 -7.47
N ARG A 589 18.16 12.81 -7.40
CA ARG A 589 17.73 12.04 -8.57
C ARG A 589 16.86 12.87 -9.52
N ASP A 590 15.87 13.56 -8.98
CA ASP A 590 14.91 14.33 -9.78
C ASP A 590 15.58 15.52 -10.49
N LEU A 591 16.59 16.15 -9.89
CA LEU A 591 17.40 17.18 -10.58
C LEU A 591 18.18 16.58 -11.75
N VAL A 592 18.83 15.43 -11.55
CA VAL A 592 19.60 14.74 -12.60
C VAL A 592 18.70 14.33 -13.74
N PHE A 593 17.53 13.76 -13.45
CA PHE A 593 16.60 13.27 -14.46
C PHE A 593 15.91 14.41 -15.22
N VAL A 594 15.46 15.48 -14.57
CA VAL A 594 14.96 16.68 -15.27
C VAL A 594 16.04 17.24 -16.20
N SER A 595 17.29 17.32 -15.72
CA SER A 595 18.40 17.73 -16.58
C SER A 595 18.62 16.78 -17.76
N LEU A 596 18.47 15.46 -17.57
CA LEU A 596 18.61 14.46 -18.63
C LEU A 596 17.52 14.65 -19.70
N TYR A 597 16.26 14.82 -19.29
CA TYR A 597 15.14 14.98 -20.23
C TYR A 597 15.34 16.21 -21.11
N SER A 598 15.67 17.36 -20.51
CA SER A 598 15.94 18.59 -21.25
C SER A 598 17.09 18.43 -22.25
N ARG A 599 18.14 17.70 -21.88
CA ARG A 599 19.28 17.44 -22.76
C ARG A 599 18.89 16.58 -23.95
N ILE A 600 18.14 15.50 -23.73
CA ILE A 600 17.68 14.61 -24.80
C ILE A 600 16.77 15.37 -25.77
N LEU A 601 15.79 16.11 -25.26
CA LEU A 601 14.86 16.88 -26.09
C LEU A 601 15.55 18.04 -26.83
N HIS A 602 16.52 18.71 -26.20
CA HIS A 602 17.36 19.69 -26.88
C HIS A 602 18.21 19.04 -27.99
N CYS A 603 18.85 17.90 -27.71
CA CYS A 603 19.63 17.17 -28.70
C CYS A 603 18.76 16.66 -29.86
N LEU A 604 17.49 16.31 -29.60
CA LEU A 604 16.51 15.94 -30.62
C LEU A 604 16.29 17.08 -31.62
N LEU A 605 16.15 18.33 -31.15
CA LEU A 605 16.04 19.50 -32.03
C LEU A 605 17.30 19.69 -32.88
N LEU A 606 18.49 19.46 -32.28
CA LEU A 606 19.77 19.57 -33.00
C LEU A 606 19.93 18.51 -34.11
N VAL A 607 19.55 17.24 -33.87
CA VAL A 607 19.68 16.19 -34.88
C VAL A 607 18.58 16.25 -35.94
N SER A 608 17.38 16.71 -35.58
CA SER A 608 16.27 16.84 -36.52
C SER A 608 16.33 18.15 -37.33
N GLY A 609 17.06 19.16 -36.85
CA GLY A 609 17.15 20.48 -37.46
C GLY A 609 15.87 21.30 -37.34
N LYS A 610 15.00 20.97 -36.39
CA LYS A 610 13.67 21.59 -36.18
C LYS A 610 13.71 22.66 -35.10
N LYS A 611 12.77 23.61 -35.14
CA LYS A 611 12.76 24.74 -34.20
C LYS A 611 11.97 24.46 -32.93
N SER A 612 11.04 23.51 -32.96
CA SER A 612 10.24 23.13 -31.80
C SER A 612 9.97 21.63 -31.77
N LEU A 613 9.63 21.11 -30.59
CA LEU A 613 9.30 19.69 -30.40
C LEU A 613 8.03 19.29 -31.16
N ALA A 614 7.03 20.18 -31.24
CA ALA A 614 5.82 19.95 -32.03
C ALA A 614 6.13 19.82 -33.52
N GLU A 615 6.94 20.73 -34.08
CA GLU A 615 7.38 20.66 -35.48
C GLU A 615 8.18 19.37 -35.74
N CYS A 616 9.03 18.97 -34.79
CA CYS A 616 9.77 17.73 -34.84
C CYS A 616 8.83 16.52 -34.91
N ALA A 617 7.89 16.40 -33.98
CA ALA A 617 6.94 15.30 -33.90
C ALA A 617 6.06 15.17 -35.17
N GLU A 618 5.60 16.30 -35.72
CA GLU A 618 4.80 16.33 -36.95
C GLU A 618 5.61 15.91 -38.18
N SER A 619 6.90 16.25 -38.21
CA SER A 619 7.78 15.92 -39.33
C SER A 619 8.15 14.44 -39.41
N ILE A 620 8.15 13.73 -38.27
CA ILE A 620 8.50 12.30 -38.19
C ILE A 620 7.35 11.46 -38.75
N LYS A 621 7.65 10.74 -39.84
CA LYS A 621 6.67 9.93 -40.59
C LYS A 621 6.63 8.48 -40.14
N SER A 622 7.67 7.99 -39.46
CA SER A 622 7.78 6.59 -39.05
C SER A 622 8.56 6.42 -37.75
N PHE A 623 8.32 5.31 -37.05
CA PHE A 623 9.09 4.97 -35.85
C PHE A 623 10.58 4.78 -36.15
N ALA A 624 10.93 4.16 -37.29
CA ALA A 624 12.32 3.98 -37.72
C ALA A 624 13.08 5.31 -37.90
N GLU A 625 12.39 6.38 -38.30
CA GLU A 625 12.97 7.73 -38.37
C GLU A 625 13.28 8.27 -36.97
N LEU A 626 12.38 8.09 -36.00
CA LEU A 626 12.62 8.44 -34.60
C LEU A 626 13.77 7.62 -33.99
N GLU A 627 13.84 6.32 -34.27
CA GLU A 627 14.96 5.45 -33.88
C GLU A 627 16.30 5.96 -34.43
N SER A 628 16.31 6.45 -35.68
CA SER A 628 17.50 7.04 -36.28
C SER A 628 17.96 8.30 -35.54
N TYR A 629 17.04 9.15 -35.08
CA TYR A 629 17.37 10.30 -34.25
C TYR A 629 17.90 9.90 -32.88
N ALA A 630 17.29 8.91 -32.22
CA ALA A 630 17.78 8.39 -30.94
C ALA A 630 19.21 7.82 -31.08
N ALA A 631 19.49 7.09 -32.16
CA ALA A 631 20.83 6.59 -32.47
C ALA A 631 21.83 7.72 -32.72
N LEU A 632 21.45 8.78 -33.45
CA LEU A 632 22.30 9.95 -33.66
C LEU A 632 22.58 10.71 -32.35
N ILE A 633 21.59 10.87 -31.48
CA ILE A 633 21.78 11.49 -30.16
C ILE A 633 22.79 10.70 -29.34
N HIS A 634 22.62 9.37 -29.26
CA HIS A 634 23.52 8.48 -28.52
C HIS A 634 24.97 8.59 -29.04
N THR A 635 25.16 8.37 -30.34
CA THR A 635 26.49 8.32 -30.98
C THR A 635 27.22 9.67 -30.99
N LYS A 636 26.50 10.80 -31.03
CA LYS A 636 27.10 12.14 -31.16
C LYS A 636 27.27 12.85 -29.82
N TYR A 637 26.33 12.67 -28.89
CA TYR A 637 26.26 13.47 -27.67
C TYR A 637 26.44 12.66 -26.37
N ALA A 638 26.41 11.32 -26.42
CA ALA A 638 26.69 10.45 -25.26
C ALA A 638 27.95 9.58 -25.47
N ASN A 639 28.88 10.05 -26.32
CA ASN A 639 30.03 9.27 -26.76
C ASN A 639 31.32 9.68 -26.04
N ALA A 640 31.80 8.80 -25.16
CA ALA A 640 33.02 9.00 -24.40
C ALA A 640 34.31 8.91 -25.24
N GLU A 641 34.31 8.11 -26.30
CA GLU A 641 35.45 8.00 -27.23
C GLU A 641 35.67 9.33 -27.96
N LEU A 642 34.58 10.00 -28.37
CA LEU A 642 34.66 11.34 -28.94
C LEU A 642 35.29 12.32 -27.95
N VAL A 643 34.87 12.29 -26.68
CA VAL A 643 35.46 13.16 -25.63
C VAL A 643 36.95 12.87 -25.45
N SER A 644 37.34 11.60 -25.37
CA SER A 644 38.75 11.18 -25.26
C SER A 644 39.58 11.71 -26.43
N LYS A 645 39.08 11.55 -27.66
CA LYS A 645 39.72 12.06 -28.87
C LYS A 645 39.88 13.58 -28.85
N LEU A 646 38.83 14.33 -28.50
CA LEU A 646 38.88 15.79 -28.43
C LEU A 646 39.91 16.27 -27.40
N ARG A 647 39.98 15.60 -26.25
CA ARG A 647 40.97 15.89 -25.19
C ARG A 647 42.40 15.57 -25.64
N TRP A 648 42.60 14.44 -26.31
CA TRP A 648 43.89 14.04 -26.89
C TRP A 648 44.36 15.08 -27.92
N ASP A 649 43.50 15.42 -28.89
CA ASP A 649 43.81 16.41 -29.92
C ASP A 649 44.16 17.76 -29.28
N ARG A 650 43.42 18.19 -28.24
CA ARG A 650 43.74 19.41 -27.48
C ARG A 650 45.12 19.34 -26.85
N GLN A 651 45.45 18.24 -26.19
CA GLN A 651 46.74 18.06 -25.53
C GLN A 651 47.89 18.10 -26.55
N MET A 652 47.71 17.48 -27.71
CA MET A 652 48.72 17.48 -28.79
C MET A 652 48.88 18.85 -29.46
N ALA A 653 47.85 19.69 -29.44
CA ALA A 653 47.88 21.04 -30.01
C ALA A 653 48.38 22.12 -29.04
N GLN A 654 48.69 21.78 -27.77
CA GLN A 654 49.21 22.75 -26.80
C GLN A 654 50.49 23.42 -27.34
N GLY A 655 50.51 24.76 -27.36
CA GLY A 655 51.64 25.56 -27.83
C GLY A 655 51.61 25.97 -29.31
N THR A 656 50.58 25.60 -30.08
CA THR A 656 50.48 25.89 -31.53
C THR A 656 49.82 27.22 -31.89
N GLY A 657 49.39 28.03 -30.90
CA GLY A 657 48.86 29.39 -31.10
C GLY A 657 47.50 29.50 -31.82
N GLY A 658 46.86 28.38 -32.18
CA GLY A 658 45.53 28.32 -32.79
C GLY A 658 44.39 28.16 -31.78
N VAL A 659 43.14 28.13 -32.28
CA VAL A 659 41.96 27.77 -31.46
C VAL A 659 42.17 26.34 -30.95
N PRO A 660 42.07 26.10 -29.63
CA PRO A 660 42.27 24.76 -29.07
C PRO A 660 41.28 23.76 -29.69
N PRO A 661 41.73 22.56 -30.09
CA PRO A 661 40.83 21.47 -30.45
C PRO A 661 39.90 21.11 -29.28
N GLY A 662 38.70 20.63 -29.61
CA GLY A 662 37.69 20.23 -28.63
C GLY A 662 36.91 21.38 -28.01
N ASP A 663 36.10 21.08 -27.01
CA ASP A 663 35.30 22.06 -26.27
C ASP A 663 34.93 21.47 -24.90
N GLU A 664 35.46 22.05 -23.83
CA GLU A 664 35.32 21.53 -22.47
C GLU A 664 33.87 21.59 -21.95
N ILE A 665 33.05 22.50 -22.47
CA ILE A 665 31.62 22.57 -22.14
C ILE A 665 30.88 21.42 -22.82
N PHE A 666 31.16 21.20 -24.11
CA PHE A 666 30.60 20.07 -24.87
C PHE A 666 31.01 18.72 -24.27
N GLU A 667 32.28 18.58 -23.89
CA GLU A 667 32.84 17.36 -23.31
C GLU A 667 32.19 17.03 -21.96
N ASN A 668 32.11 18.01 -21.05
CA ASN A 668 31.43 17.82 -19.77
C ASN A 668 29.96 17.46 -19.98
N ALA A 669 29.27 18.15 -20.90
CA ALA A 669 27.87 17.88 -21.21
C ALA A 669 27.66 16.47 -21.80
N SER A 670 28.61 15.99 -22.61
CA SER A 670 28.53 14.66 -23.23
C SER A 670 28.74 13.54 -22.22
N LEU A 671 29.69 13.70 -21.29
CA LEU A 671 29.90 12.76 -20.19
C LEU A 671 28.69 12.74 -19.25
N LEU A 672 28.15 13.91 -18.89
CA LEU A 672 26.94 14.00 -18.07
C LEU A 672 25.76 13.29 -18.74
N LEU A 673 25.55 13.50 -20.04
CA LEU A 673 24.48 12.83 -20.79
C LEU A 673 24.63 11.31 -20.78
N ARG A 674 25.85 10.80 -21.04
CA ARG A 674 26.15 9.36 -20.98
C ARG A 674 25.87 8.79 -19.60
N ASP A 675 26.43 9.40 -18.56
CA ASP A 675 26.32 8.89 -17.20
C ASP A 675 24.87 8.92 -16.72
N ALA A 676 24.11 9.98 -17.05
CA ALA A 676 22.71 10.08 -16.66
C ALA A 676 21.83 9.06 -17.38
N LEU A 677 22.15 8.71 -18.63
CA LEU A 677 21.47 7.62 -19.35
C LEU A 677 21.75 6.26 -18.69
N ILE A 678 22.97 6.00 -18.22
CA ILE A 678 23.31 4.77 -17.48
C ILE A 678 22.51 4.70 -16.17
N SER A 679 22.49 5.78 -15.38
CA SER A 679 21.71 5.86 -14.15
C SER A 679 20.20 5.70 -14.38
N ARG A 680 19.69 6.23 -15.50
CA ARG A 680 18.28 6.06 -15.85
C ARG A 680 17.97 4.62 -16.27
N GLU A 681 18.82 4.02 -17.11
CA GLU A 681 18.69 2.62 -17.51
C GLU A 681 18.73 1.68 -16.29
N PHE A 682 19.48 2.00 -15.24
CA PHE A 682 19.44 1.24 -13.99
C PHE A 682 18.04 1.24 -13.36
N THR A 683 17.38 2.40 -13.33
CA THR A 683 16.02 2.52 -12.80
C THR A 683 15.00 1.78 -13.67
N ASP A 684 15.17 1.85 -14.99
CA ASP A 684 14.25 1.25 -15.94
C ASP A 684 14.32 -0.27 -15.97
N SER A 685 15.53 -0.81 -15.93
CA SER A 685 15.77 -2.26 -15.87
C SER A 685 15.19 -2.87 -14.59
N ILE A 686 15.31 -2.15 -13.46
CA ILE A 686 14.62 -2.52 -12.21
C ILE A 686 13.11 -2.54 -12.41
N LYS A 687 12.50 -1.47 -12.91
CA LYS A 687 11.04 -1.43 -13.13
C LYS A 687 10.58 -2.53 -14.07
N ALA A 688 11.31 -2.79 -15.15
CA ALA A 688 11.01 -3.85 -16.10
C ALA A 688 11.18 -5.27 -15.55
N GLY A 689 11.85 -5.43 -14.39
CA GLY A 689 12.18 -6.73 -13.81
C GLY A 689 13.24 -7.47 -14.61
N ASP A 690 14.20 -6.78 -15.23
CA ASP A 690 15.22 -7.39 -16.08
C ASP A 690 16.59 -7.40 -15.39
N SER A 691 16.88 -8.47 -14.65
CA SER A 691 18.11 -8.62 -13.89
C SER A 691 19.35 -8.69 -14.78
N GLY A 692 19.23 -9.20 -16.02
CA GLY A 692 20.35 -9.22 -16.96
C GLY A 692 20.78 -7.80 -17.35
N ARG A 693 19.83 -6.90 -17.63
CA ARG A 693 20.12 -5.47 -17.88
C ARG A 693 20.73 -4.80 -16.67
N ILE A 694 20.24 -5.11 -15.47
CA ILE A 694 20.83 -4.61 -14.21
C ILE A 694 22.31 -4.99 -14.11
N VAL A 695 22.66 -6.25 -14.38
CA VAL A 695 24.06 -6.70 -14.35
C VAL A 695 24.94 -5.92 -15.31
N LEU A 696 24.47 -5.60 -16.52
CA LEU A 696 25.22 -4.77 -17.47
C LEU A 696 25.50 -3.37 -16.91
N VAL A 697 24.49 -2.75 -16.29
CA VAL A 697 24.66 -1.44 -15.65
C VAL A 697 25.63 -1.53 -14.48
N LEU A 698 25.52 -2.55 -13.62
CA LEU A 698 26.39 -2.73 -12.47
C LEU A 698 27.86 -2.94 -12.85
N LYS A 699 28.15 -3.61 -13.98
CA LYS A 699 29.52 -3.69 -14.54
C LYS A 699 30.09 -2.31 -14.85
N LEU A 700 29.30 -1.42 -15.46
CA LEU A 700 29.70 -0.02 -15.72
C LEU A 700 29.82 0.79 -14.42
N LEU A 701 28.89 0.59 -13.47
CA LEU A 701 28.91 1.26 -12.17
C LEU A 701 30.11 0.82 -11.31
N ALA A 702 30.58 -0.43 -11.42
CA ALA A 702 31.80 -0.89 -10.75
C ALA A 702 33.00 0.03 -11.07
N LEU A 703 33.12 0.40 -12.35
CA LEU A 703 34.15 1.31 -12.84
C LEU A 703 33.86 2.75 -12.43
N SER A 704 32.61 3.21 -12.60
CA SER A 704 32.19 4.57 -12.22
C SER A 704 32.44 4.85 -10.74
N PHE A 705 32.01 3.94 -9.85
CA PHE A 705 32.21 4.02 -8.40
C PHE A 705 33.68 4.14 -8.04
N ARG A 706 34.56 3.39 -8.71
CA ARG A 706 35.99 3.53 -8.48
C ARG A 706 36.47 4.93 -8.88
N GLY A 707 36.14 5.37 -10.09
CA GLY A 707 36.64 6.63 -10.63
C GLY A 707 36.08 7.90 -9.99
N ASN A 708 34.92 7.83 -9.33
CA ASN A 708 34.34 8.95 -8.57
C ASN A 708 34.54 8.84 -7.04
N GLY A 709 35.33 7.87 -6.58
CA GLY A 709 35.73 7.73 -5.18
C GLY A 709 34.70 7.07 -4.26
N ARG A 710 33.72 6.32 -4.81
CA ARG A 710 32.85 5.41 -4.05
C ARG A 710 33.51 4.03 -3.89
N SER A 711 34.65 3.99 -3.18
CA SER A 711 35.53 2.81 -3.10
C SER A 711 34.85 1.58 -2.52
N LYS A 712 33.97 1.73 -1.52
CA LYS A 712 33.27 0.62 -0.86
C LYS A 712 32.30 -0.07 -1.82
N TYR A 713 31.55 0.70 -2.59
CA TYR A 713 30.65 0.17 -3.62
C TYR A 713 31.41 -0.42 -4.80
N ALA A 714 32.52 0.19 -5.22
CA ALA A 714 33.39 -0.40 -6.25
C ALA A 714 33.89 -1.80 -5.83
N TYR A 715 34.35 -1.94 -4.59
CA TYR A 715 34.81 -3.22 -4.05
C TYR A 715 33.67 -4.24 -3.89
N GLU A 716 32.48 -3.79 -3.50
CA GLU A 716 31.27 -4.64 -3.48
C GLU A 716 30.93 -5.18 -4.88
N MET A 717 31.05 -4.35 -5.92
CA MET A 717 30.80 -4.79 -7.29
C MET A 717 31.80 -5.85 -7.76
N LEU A 718 33.07 -5.81 -7.31
CA LEU A 718 34.03 -6.89 -7.62
C LEU A 718 33.55 -8.23 -7.05
N HIS A 719 33.08 -8.27 -5.80
CA HIS A 719 32.49 -9.47 -5.23
C HIS A 719 31.26 -9.93 -5.98
N LEU A 720 30.36 -9.02 -6.33
CA LEU A 720 29.12 -9.35 -7.04
C LEU A 720 29.37 -9.91 -8.43
N ILE A 721 30.24 -9.25 -9.22
CA ILE A 721 30.59 -9.70 -10.57
C ILE A 721 31.29 -11.07 -10.49
N HIS A 722 32.22 -11.24 -9.56
CA HIS A 722 32.89 -12.52 -9.36
C HIS A 722 31.90 -13.62 -8.97
N ASN A 723 30.97 -13.30 -8.07
CA ASN A 723 29.94 -14.22 -7.63
C ASN A 723 29.03 -14.69 -8.77
N LEU A 724 28.55 -13.76 -9.58
CA LEU A 724 27.67 -14.05 -10.71
C LEU A 724 28.38 -14.83 -11.82
N THR A 725 29.69 -14.61 -11.99
CA THR A 725 30.46 -15.17 -13.12
C THR A 725 31.08 -16.52 -12.78
N HIS A 726 31.67 -16.68 -11.60
CA HIS A 726 32.50 -17.83 -11.26
C HIS A 726 32.14 -18.53 -9.95
N VAL A 727 31.73 -17.80 -8.90
CA VAL A 727 31.58 -18.40 -7.55
C VAL A 727 30.24 -19.09 -7.34
N TRP A 728 29.14 -18.49 -7.79
CA TRP A 728 27.82 -19.10 -7.63
C TRP A 728 27.56 -20.14 -8.72
N PRO A 729 27.19 -21.38 -8.35
CA PRO A 729 26.72 -22.36 -9.31
C PRO A 729 25.58 -21.78 -10.15
N LYS A 730 25.53 -22.12 -11.45
CA LYS A 730 24.50 -21.62 -12.37
C LYS A 730 23.07 -21.70 -11.80
N PRO A 731 22.61 -22.80 -11.17
CA PRO A 731 21.28 -22.86 -10.58
C PRO A 731 21.04 -21.81 -9.47
N ILE A 732 22.02 -21.59 -8.59
CA ILE A 732 21.95 -20.59 -7.52
C ILE A 732 21.97 -19.18 -8.11
N ARG A 733 22.87 -18.93 -9.08
CA ARG A 733 22.92 -17.66 -9.81
C ARG A 733 21.57 -17.31 -10.43
N ASP A 734 20.96 -18.27 -11.13
CA ASP A 734 19.66 -18.06 -11.77
C ASP A 734 18.55 -17.81 -10.73
N ILE A 735 18.59 -18.46 -9.56
CA ILE A 735 17.68 -18.18 -8.45
C ILE A 735 17.87 -16.77 -7.91
N VAL A 736 19.12 -16.32 -7.69
CA VAL A 736 19.40 -14.94 -7.26
C VAL A 736 18.84 -13.94 -8.25
N LEU A 737 19.11 -14.10 -9.55
CA LEU A 737 18.63 -13.19 -10.59
C LEU A 737 17.09 -13.16 -10.71
N ASN A 738 16.40 -14.26 -10.41
CA ASN A 738 14.93 -14.31 -10.35
C ASN A 738 14.32 -13.70 -9.08
N ASN A 739 15.13 -13.42 -8.04
CA ASN A 739 14.67 -13.00 -6.72
C ASN A 739 15.37 -11.74 -6.18
N TRP A 740 16.17 -11.07 -7.00
CA TRP A 740 16.86 -9.83 -6.65
C TRP A 740 15.91 -8.63 -6.50
N LEU A 741 14.74 -8.75 -7.13
CA LEU A 741 13.65 -7.79 -7.09
C LEU A 741 12.39 -8.48 -6.55
N VAL A 742 11.52 -7.70 -5.94
CA VAL A 742 10.20 -8.16 -5.48
C VAL A 742 9.10 -7.36 -6.17
N ASN A 743 7.93 -7.96 -6.33
CA ASN A 743 6.77 -7.30 -6.92
C ASN A 743 5.53 -7.51 -6.05
N PRO A 744 5.26 -6.60 -5.09
CA PRO A 744 4.16 -6.79 -4.15
C PRO A 744 2.76 -6.61 -4.78
N THR A 745 2.65 -5.97 -5.96
CA THR A 745 1.36 -5.84 -6.68
C THR A 745 1.07 -7.02 -7.60
N GLY A 746 2.10 -7.62 -8.19
CA GLY A 746 1.98 -8.57 -9.29
C GLY A 746 1.75 -7.92 -10.66
N ASN A 747 1.82 -6.59 -10.75
CA ASN A 747 1.62 -5.88 -12.01
C ASN A 747 2.92 -5.83 -12.83
N PRO A 748 2.85 -5.83 -14.17
CA PRO A 748 4.00 -5.51 -15.02
C PRO A 748 4.60 -4.14 -14.64
N PHE A 749 5.90 -3.98 -14.87
CA PHE A 749 6.63 -2.74 -14.61
C PHE A 749 6.60 -2.20 -13.15
N SER A 750 6.18 -3.04 -12.19
CA SER A 750 6.00 -2.67 -10.78
C SER A 750 7.01 -3.34 -9.83
N TRP A 751 8.15 -3.77 -10.37
CA TRP A 751 9.23 -4.36 -9.61
C TRP A 751 9.95 -3.31 -8.75
N VAL A 752 10.40 -3.73 -7.56
CA VAL A 752 11.14 -2.90 -6.61
C VAL A 752 12.32 -3.68 -6.03
N GLU A 753 13.34 -2.94 -5.63
CA GLU A 753 14.54 -3.47 -5.00
C GLU A 753 14.22 -4.06 -3.62
N VAL A 754 14.86 -5.17 -3.28
CA VAL A 754 14.64 -5.87 -2.00
C VAL A 754 15.02 -5.00 -0.79
N ASP A 755 16.07 -4.20 -0.89
CA ASP A 755 16.49 -3.29 0.18
C ASP A 755 15.60 -2.04 0.27
N LEU A 756 15.07 -1.53 -0.87
CA LEU A 756 14.01 -0.50 -0.85
C LEU A 756 12.74 -1.02 -0.17
N MET A 757 12.35 -2.27 -0.43
CA MET A 757 11.22 -2.90 0.25
C MET A 757 11.44 -2.96 1.77
N GLN A 758 12.64 -3.33 2.22
CA GLN A 758 12.95 -3.37 3.65
C GLN A 758 12.93 -1.98 4.29
N GLU A 759 13.50 -0.97 3.62
CA GLU A 759 13.43 0.43 4.05
C GLU A 759 11.96 0.91 4.14
N HIS A 760 11.14 0.54 3.16
CA HIS A 760 9.71 0.84 3.15
C HIS A 760 8.99 0.21 4.35
N MET A 761 9.28 -1.06 4.66
CA MET A 761 8.73 -1.72 5.85
C MET A 761 9.17 -1.00 7.13
N ASN A 762 10.45 -0.63 7.24
CA ASN A 762 10.97 0.12 8.38
C ASN A 762 10.22 1.44 8.59
N PHE A 763 9.93 2.18 7.52
CA PHE A 763 9.16 3.43 7.58
C PHE A 763 7.74 3.21 8.14
N TRP A 764 7.02 2.20 7.65
CA TRP A 764 5.66 1.92 8.14
C TRP A 764 5.65 1.35 9.55
N ILE A 765 6.63 0.53 9.91
CA ILE A 765 6.81 0.06 11.29
C ILE A 765 6.96 1.26 12.23
N LYS A 766 7.81 2.25 11.90
CA LYS A 766 7.96 3.48 12.69
C LYS A 766 6.64 4.24 12.79
N THR A 767 5.93 4.41 11.68
CA THR A 767 4.62 5.10 11.63
C THR A 767 3.58 4.44 12.53
N ILE A 768 3.41 3.12 12.44
CA ILE A 768 2.45 2.36 13.25
C ILE A 768 2.89 2.33 14.72
N TYR A 769 4.19 2.20 14.98
CA TYR A 769 4.75 2.21 16.33
C TYR A 769 4.47 3.52 17.07
N HIS A 770 4.57 4.66 16.38
CA HIS A 770 4.25 5.97 16.95
C HIS A 770 2.80 6.08 17.44
N ALA A 771 1.86 5.28 16.92
CA ALA A 771 0.48 5.23 17.40
C ALA A 771 0.37 4.84 18.90
N HIS A 772 1.36 4.12 19.43
CA HIS A 772 1.37 3.66 20.81
C HIS A 772 1.70 4.78 21.83
N GLY A 773 2.43 5.82 21.43
CA GLY A 773 2.82 6.94 22.30
C GLY A 773 4.07 6.70 23.16
N SER A 774 4.17 7.37 24.31
CA SER A 774 5.38 7.50 25.14
C SER A 774 5.75 6.30 26.03
N ALA A 775 5.06 5.16 25.88
CA ALA A 775 5.34 3.90 26.60
C ALA A 775 5.87 2.78 25.68
N ALA A 776 6.43 3.19 24.54
CA ALA A 776 6.85 2.27 23.50
C ALA A 776 8.13 1.52 23.92
N SER A 777 8.19 0.22 23.64
CA SER A 777 9.29 -0.68 24.01
C SER A 777 9.66 -1.60 22.85
N TRP A 778 10.86 -2.17 22.87
CA TRP A 778 11.28 -3.20 21.92
C TRP A 778 10.33 -4.40 21.89
N GLU A 779 9.79 -4.83 23.04
CA GLU A 779 8.77 -5.89 23.11
C GLU A 779 7.52 -5.52 22.29
N TRP A 780 7.09 -4.27 22.39
CA TRP A 780 5.94 -3.78 21.63
C TRP A 780 6.26 -3.66 20.12
N LEU A 781 7.44 -3.15 19.78
CA LEU A 781 7.89 -3.05 18.39
C LEU A 781 7.97 -4.43 17.73
N GLY A 782 8.57 -5.40 18.43
CA GLY A 782 8.65 -6.79 17.98
C GLY A 782 7.28 -7.45 17.76
N MET A 783 6.27 -7.07 18.54
CA MET A 783 4.90 -7.54 18.35
C MET A 783 4.23 -6.89 17.14
N VAL A 784 4.39 -5.58 16.93
CA VAL A 784 3.68 -4.86 15.87
C VAL A 784 4.34 -5.04 14.49
N ALA A 785 5.67 -5.21 14.43
CA ALA A 785 6.40 -5.29 13.17
C ALA A 785 5.85 -6.37 12.20
N PRO A 786 5.54 -7.61 12.64
CA PRO A 786 4.92 -8.63 11.78
C PRO A 786 3.57 -8.22 11.17
N CYS A 787 2.84 -7.31 11.82
CA CYS A 787 1.53 -6.86 11.37
C CYS A 787 1.60 -5.77 10.29
N VAL A 788 2.77 -5.21 9.99
CA VAL A 788 2.91 -4.00 9.14
C VAL A 788 2.22 -4.14 7.79
N THR A 789 2.41 -5.26 7.09
CA THR A 789 1.85 -5.50 5.76
C THR A 789 0.32 -5.56 5.80
N ALA A 790 -0.23 -6.30 6.77
CA ALA A 790 -1.67 -6.45 6.94
C ALA A 790 -2.35 -5.15 7.38
N LEU A 791 -1.74 -4.41 8.31
CA LEU A 791 -2.24 -3.13 8.79
C LEU A 791 -2.20 -2.05 7.70
N ARG A 792 -1.15 -2.03 6.88
CA ARG A 792 -1.06 -1.12 5.74
C ARG A 792 -2.11 -1.45 4.68
N HIS A 793 -2.27 -2.72 4.31
CA HIS A 793 -3.33 -3.14 3.39
C HIS A 793 -4.71 -2.73 3.91
N LEU A 794 -4.99 -2.95 5.21
CA LEU A 794 -6.24 -2.52 5.83
C LEU A 794 -6.50 -1.02 5.68
N SER A 795 -5.47 -0.20 5.95
CA SER A 795 -5.56 1.26 5.80
C SER A 795 -5.94 1.65 4.37
N THR A 796 -5.24 1.10 3.37
CA THR A 796 -5.52 1.37 1.96
C THR A 796 -6.93 0.89 1.54
N SER A 797 -7.34 -0.31 1.97
CA SER A 797 -8.67 -0.84 1.67
C SER A 797 -9.79 0.03 2.24
N ILE A 798 -9.67 0.48 3.49
CA ILE A 798 -10.70 1.33 4.11
C ILE A 798 -10.78 2.71 3.45
N ILE A 799 -9.64 3.30 3.08
CA ILE A 799 -9.60 4.55 2.31
C ILE A 799 -10.37 4.40 0.99
N ASN A 800 -10.11 3.31 0.25
CA ASN A 800 -10.79 3.02 -1.01
C ASN A 800 -12.30 2.79 -0.82
N ILE A 801 -12.71 2.06 0.24
CA ILE A 801 -14.12 1.78 0.54
C ILE A 801 -14.90 3.05 0.91
N LEU A 802 -14.30 3.95 1.68
CA LEU A 802 -14.98 5.14 2.20
C LEU A 802 -14.92 6.33 1.24
N GLY A 803 -14.21 6.23 0.12
CA GLY A 803 -14.09 7.27 -0.89
C GLY A 803 -13.45 8.56 -0.36
N SER A 804 -12.76 8.47 0.78
CA SER A 804 -11.98 9.57 1.35
C SER A 804 -10.59 9.51 0.74
N ASP A 805 -10.47 9.86 -0.54
CA ASP A 805 -9.16 10.13 -1.13
C ASP A 805 -8.64 11.42 -0.49
N GLN A 806 -8.09 11.32 0.73
CA GLN A 806 -7.15 12.33 1.19
C GLN A 806 -5.95 12.13 0.29
N GLY A 807 -5.89 12.89 -0.81
CA GLY A 807 -4.97 12.71 -1.93
C GLY A 807 -3.55 12.35 -1.51
N THR A 808 -3.31 11.06 -1.34
CA THR A 808 -2.00 10.46 -1.07
C THR A 808 -1.32 10.13 -2.39
N LYS A 809 -2.11 10.03 -3.47
CA LYS A 809 -1.63 10.08 -4.85
C LYS A 809 -1.32 11.53 -5.20
N HIS A 810 -0.11 11.97 -4.88
CA HIS A 810 0.43 13.17 -5.54
C HIS A 810 0.39 12.92 -7.04
N ALA A 811 -0.39 13.72 -7.77
CA ALA A 811 -0.28 13.74 -9.22
C ALA A 811 1.20 13.99 -9.57
N PRO A 812 1.77 13.30 -10.56
CA PRO A 812 3.15 13.53 -10.97
C PRO A 812 3.37 15.03 -11.19
N PRO A 813 4.48 15.60 -10.69
CA PRO A 813 4.76 17.00 -10.92
C PRO A 813 4.84 17.26 -12.43
N ASP A 814 4.19 18.33 -12.90
CA ASP A 814 4.32 18.76 -14.29
C ASP A 814 5.71 19.37 -14.50
N LEU A 815 6.57 18.63 -15.20
CA LEU A 815 7.95 19.04 -15.50
C LEU A 815 8.07 19.88 -16.77
N SER A 816 6.97 20.18 -17.46
CA SER A 816 7.02 20.83 -18.79
C SER A 816 7.74 22.18 -18.76
N THR A 817 7.48 22.99 -17.73
CA THR A 817 8.13 24.31 -17.56
C THR A 817 9.61 24.18 -17.21
N ASP A 818 9.97 23.28 -16.30
CA ASP A 818 11.36 22.99 -15.92
C ASP A 818 12.17 22.54 -17.16
N ILE A 819 11.57 21.66 -17.97
CA ILE A 819 12.20 21.09 -19.16
C ILE A 819 12.44 22.18 -20.20
N GLU A 820 11.42 22.99 -20.50
CA GLU A 820 11.52 24.09 -21.47
C GLU A 820 12.57 25.12 -21.06
N LEU A 821 12.60 25.50 -19.77
CA LEU A 821 13.57 26.45 -19.23
C LEU A 821 15.01 25.98 -19.44
N LEU A 822 15.30 24.72 -19.11
CA LEU A 822 16.63 24.14 -19.31
C LEU A 822 16.96 23.95 -20.80
N MET A 823 16.00 23.58 -21.66
CA MET A 823 16.22 23.50 -23.12
C MET A 823 16.60 24.86 -23.71
N ASN A 824 15.92 25.94 -23.28
CA ASN A 824 16.24 27.30 -23.69
C ASN A 824 17.65 27.69 -23.23
N SER A 825 18.01 27.36 -21.99
CA SER A 825 19.36 27.61 -21.45
C SER A 825 20.46 26.86 -22.22
N LEU A 826 20.25 25.58 -22.53
CA LEU A 826 21.19 24.77 -23.33
C LEU A 826 21.37 25.36 -24.74
N THR A 827 20.29 25.91 -25.32
CA THR A 827 20.29 26.56 -26.63
C THR A 827 21.02 27.90 -26.60
N GLU A 828 20.71 28.76 -25.64
CA GLU A 828 21.34 30.08 -25.46
C GLU A 828 22.86 29.97 -25.33
N HIS A 829 23.32 28.95 -24.61
CA HIS A 829 24.74 28.74 -24.36
C HIS A 829 25.43 27.78 -25.33
N GLU A 830 24.73 27.31 -26.37
CA GLU A 830 25.28 26.41 -27.40
C GLU A 830 26.04 25.20 -26.81
N VAL A 831 25.49 24.58 -25.75
CA VAL A 831 26.20 23.57 -24.94
C VAL A 831 26.63 22.35 -25.76
N TYR A 832 25.78 21.90 -26.67
CA TYR A 832 26.02 20.72 -27.53
C TYR A 832 26.63 21.09 -28.90
N GLN A 833 27.30 22.24 -29.01
CA GLN A 833 28.09 22.63 -30.17
C GLN A 833 29.57 22.75 -29.80
N ILE A 834 30.47 22.27 -30.67
CA ILE A 834 31.93 22.37 -30.47
C ILE A 834 32.39 23.75 -30.92
N LYS A 835 32.84 24.59 -29.99
CA LYS A 835 33.22 25.99 -30.22
C LYS A 835 34.67 26.33 -29.81
N GLY A 836 35.46 25.35 -29.36
CA GLY A 836 36.84 25.62 -28.92
C GLY A 836 36.96 26.18 -27.50
N ARG A 837 35.92 26.02 -26.66
CA ARG A 837 35.89 26.62 -25.31
C ARG A 837 36.74 25.81 -24.33
N VAL A 838 37.54 26.52 -23.54
CA VAL A 838 38.44 25.95 -22.53
C VAL A 838 38.29 26.77 -21.25
N PHE A 839 38.28 26.11 -20.09
CA PHE A 839 38.25 26.76 -18.78
C PHE A 839 39.58 27.48 -18.50
N ALA A 840 39.53 28.60 -17.78
CA ALA A 840 40.72 29.37 -17.45
C ALA A 840 41.62 28.62 -16.47
N GLU A 841 42.93 28.91 -16.48
CA GLU A 841 43.86 28.42 -15.47
C GLU A 841 43.39 28.86 -14.07
N GLY A 842 43.28 27.90 -13.14
CA GLY A 842 42.78 28.13 -11.78
C GLY A 842 41.27 27.90 -11.59
N ASP A 843 40.47 27.79 -12.67
CA ASP A 843 39.02 27.53 -12.55
C ASP A 843 38.69 26.05 -12.26
N GLY A 844 39.69 25.16 -12.16
CA GLY A 844 39.59 23.71 -11.95
C GLY A 844 39.64 22.89 -13.25
N SER A 845 39.82 21.57 -13.16
CA SER A 845 39.89 20.70 -14.35
C SER A 845 38.51 20.47 -15.01
N PRO A 846 38.46 19.99 -16.26
CA PRO A 846 37.26 19.40 -16.85
C PRO A 846 36.77 18.19 -16.06
N THR A 847 35.51 17.82 -16.26
CA THR A 847 34.91 16.66 -15.61
C THR A 847 35.65 15.38 -16.03
N PRO A 848 36.13 14.55 -15.09
CA PRO A 848 36.77 13.29 -15.44
C PRO A 848 35.78 12.31 -16.07
N ASP A 849 36.26 11.48 -17.00
CA ASP A 849 35.50 10.29 -17.40
C ASP A 849 35.68 9.22 -16.33
N VAL A 850 34.74 9.14 -15.39
CA VAL A 850 34.85 8.29 -14.20
C VAL A 850 34.93 6.79 -14.51
N ILE A 851 34.37 6.34 -15.64
CA ILE A 851 34.50 4.93 -16.07
C ILE A 851 35.95 4.67 -16.51
N THR A 852 36.52 5.53 -17.35
CA THR A 852 37.91 5.42 -17.81
C THR A 852 38.89 5.56 -16.64
N VAL A 853 38.65 6.52 -15.73
CA VAL A 853 39.44 6.69 -14.51
C VAL A 853 39.36 5.44 -13.63
N GLY A 854 38.16 4.85 -13.47
CA GLY A 854 37.97 3.61 -12.74
C GLY A 854 38.77 2.44 -13.31
N ILE A 855 38.76 2.28 -14.64
CA ILE A 855 39.57 1.26 -15.34
C ILE A 855 41.06 1.47 -15.06
N GLN A 856 41.55 2.71 -15.18
CA GLN A 856 42.95 3.04 -14.91
C GLN A 856 43.33 2.74 -13.46
N GLN A 857 42.48 3.13 -12.50
CA GLN A 857 42.71 2.89 -11.08
C GLN A 857 42.60 1.42 -10.67
N LEU A 858 41.84 0.60 -11.40
CA LEU A 858 41.78 -0.84 -11.17
C LEU A 858 43.03 -1.57 -11.67
N THR A 859 43.72 -0.99 -12.65
CA THR A 859 44.89 -1.59 -13.33
C THR A 859 46.22 -0.94 -12.96
N ASP A 860 46.21 0.14 -12.17
CA ASP A 860 47.41 0.84 -11.73
C ASP A 860 48.35 -0.07 -10.93
N SER A 861 49.63 -0.03 -11.27
CA SER A 861 50.70 -0.82 -10.66
C SER A 861 51.02 -0.43 -9.21
N ALA A 862 50.66 0.79 -8.77
CA ALA A 862 51.01 1.30 -7.44
C ALA A 862 50.06 0.82 -6.33
N SER A 863 48.76 0.70 -6.61
CA SER A 863 47.77 0.03 -5.77
C SER A 863 46.78 -0.65 -6.71
N ASN A 864 46.88 -1.97 -6.86
CA ASN A 864 46.04 -2.72 -7.80
C ASN A 864 44.90 -3.40 -7.01
N PRO A 865 43.70 -2.79 -6.92
CA PRO A 865 42.62 -3.29 -6.07
C PRO A 865 42.11 -4.65 -6.52
N LEU A 866 42.21 -4.95 -7.82
CA LEU A 866 41.85 -6.26 -8.37
C LEU A 866 42.83 -7.35 -7.90
N THR A 867 44.12 -7.02 -7.82
CA THR A 867 45.15 -7.93 -7.30
C THR A 867 44.97 -8.15 -5.80
N GLU A 868 44.70 -7.09 -5.04
CA GLU A 868 44.41 -7.16 -3.61
C GLU A 868 43.16 -8.02 -3.34
N TYR A 869 42.09 -7.78 -4.11
CA TYR A 869 40.86 -8.57 -4.07
C TYR A 869 41.13 -10.06 -4.35
N ASN A 870 41.87 -10.37 -5.42
CA ASN A 870 42.18 -11.76 -5.80
C ASN A 870 43.08 -12.45 -4.77
N ALA A 871 44.05 -11.73 -4.18
CA ALA A 871 44.87 -12.26 -3.10
C ALA A 871 44.04 -12.59 -1.86
N ALA A 872 43.10 -11.71 -1.47
CA ALA A 872 42.17 -11.95 -0.37
C ALA A 872 41.25 -13.16 -0.66
N PHE A 873 40.74 -13.27 -1.89
CA PHE A 873 39.90 -14.39 -2.31
C PHE A 873 40.63 -15.74 -2.25
N LEU A 874 41.86 -15.82 -2.80
CA LEU A 874 42.69 -17.03 -2.74
C LEU A 874 43.03 -17.42 -1.30
N LYS A 875 43.29 -16.44 -0.42
CA LYS A 875 43.52 -16.69 1.01
C LYS A 875 42.27 -17.27 1.66
N LEU A 876 41.07 -16.76 1.33
CA LEU A 876 39.81 -17.31 1.82
C LEU A 876 39.57 -18.75 1.31
N GLN A 877 39.83 -19.04 0.03
CA GLN A 877 39.79 -20.41 -0.50
C GLN A 877 40.72 -21.34 0.28
N ALA A 878 41.98 -20.94 0.49
CA ALA A 878 42.93 -21.73 1.25
C ALA A 878 42.44 -22.01 2.69
N ARG A 879 41.90 -21.00 3.37
CA ARG A 879 41.35 -21.14 4.73
C ARG A 879 40.12 -22.04 4.79
N ARG A 880 39.21 -21.95 3.81
CA ARG A 880 38.00 -22.80 3.76
C ARG A 880 38.29 -24.27 3.52
N ARG A 881 39.43 -24.60 2.90
CA ARG A 881 39.90 -25.99 2.70
C ARG A 881 40.51 -26.61 3.96
N LEU A 882 40.81 -25.82 4.98
CA LEU A 882 41.28 -26.33 6.27
C LEU A 882 40.14 -27.04 7.00
N ARG A 883 40.46 -28.14 7.69
CA ARG A 883 39.49 -28.80 8.57
C ARG A 883 39.18 -27.85 9.75
N PRO A 884 37.90 -27.52 10.01
CA PRO A 884 37.53 -26.65 11.12
C PRO A 884 37.98 -27.21 12.47
N LEU A 885 38.39 -26.32 13.38
CA LEU A 885 38.75 -26.67 14.76
C LEU A 885 37.52 -27.01 15.60
N VAL A 886 36.41 -26.31 15.36
CA VAL A 886 35.13 -26.51 16.03
C VAL A 886 34.04 -26.63 14.97
N SER A 887 33.18 -27.65 15.06
CA SER A 887 32.05 -27.80 14.16
C SER A 887 30.74 -27.87 14.95
N SER A 888 29.77 -27.06 14.52
CA SER A 888 28.38 -27.14 15.00
C SER A 888 27.65 -28.40 14.48
N TRP A 889 28.21 -29.08 13.48
CA TRP A 889 27.69 -30.31 12.91
C TRP A 889 28.55 -31.52 13.32
N SER A 890 27.93 -32.68 13.51
CA SER A 890 28.62 -33.91 13.93
C SER A 890 29.62 -34.38 12.87
N ASP A 891 30.65 -35.14 13.24
CA ASP A 891 31.59 -35.76 12.28
C ASP A 891 30.86 -36.63 11.24
N THR A 892 29.70 -37.21 11.59
CA THR A 892 28.80 -37.92 10.65
C THR A 892 28.09 -37.00 9.67
N ASP A 893 27.69 -35.78 10.08
CA ASP A 893 27.11 -34.77 9.17
C ASP A 893 28.19 -34.22 8.21
N ILE A 894 29.41 -34.00 8.72
CA ILE A 894 30.56 -33.56 7.93
C ILE A 894 30.97 -34.66 6.95
N ALA A 895 31.00 -35.93 7.38
CA ALA A 895 31.30 -37.08 6.54
C ALA A 895 30.19 -37.34 5.50
N ALA A 896 28.91 -37.10 5.82
CA ALA A 896 27.83 -37.19 4.84
C ALA A 896 27.89 -36.06 3.79
N ALA A 897 28.26 -34.85 4.22
CA ALA A 897 28.55 -33.74 3.30
C ALA A 897 29.78 -34.04 2.42
N ALA A 898 30.84 -34.62 2.99
CA ALA A 898 32.07 -35.00 2.29
C ALA A 898 31.93 -36.25 1.42
N ALA A 899 31.11 -37.23 1.79
CA ALA A 899 30.88 -38.47 1.01
C ALA A 899 30.13 -38.20 -0.30
N ASN A 900 29.33 -37.14 -0.36
CA ASN A 900 28.71 -36.66 -1.60
C ASN A 900 29.70 -35.99 -2.57
N ILE A 901 30.95 -35.75 -2.14
CA ILE A 901 32.04 -35.24 -2.99
C ILE A 901 32.70 -36.39 -3.79
N SER A 902 32.34 -37.66 -3.53
CA SER A 902 33.00 -38.81 -4.16
C SER A 902 32.02 -39.94 -4.53
N SER A 903 31.49 -39.86 -5.75
CA SER A 903 30.86 -40.93 -6.56
C SER A 903 29.32 -41.04 -6.54
N PRO A 904 28.67 -41.26 -7.72
CA PRO A 904 27.23 -41.48 -7.82
C PRO A 904 26.90 -42.98 -7.71
N SER A 905 26.20 -43.41 -6.66
CA SER A 905 25.33 -44.59 -6.76
C SER A 905 24.36 -44.72 -5.59
N THR A 906 23.09 -44.60 -5.98
CA THR A 906 21.94 -45.43 -5.59
C THR A 906 22.27 -46.58 -4.64
N THR A 907 21.80 -46.50 -3.39
CA THR A 907 21.01 -47.54 -2.70
C THR A 907 20.70 -47.08 -1.28
N LEU A 908 19.40 -47.02 -0.95
CA LEU A 908 18.89 -46.84 0.41
C LEU A 908 19.23 -48.08 1.27
N PRO A 909 19.74 -47.92 2.49
CA PRO A 909 19.63 -48.95 3.51
C PRO A 909 18.49 -48.63 4.52
N PRO A 910 17.96 -49.66 5.19
CA PRO A 910 16.64 -49.64 5.85
C PRO A 910 16.66 -49.13 7.30
N ALA A 911 15.46 -48.84 7.79
CA ALA A 911 15.15 -48.36 9.14
C ALA A 911 15.74 -49.20 10.29
N PRO A 912 16.17 -48.60 11.41
CA PRO A 912 16.56 -49.35 12.59
C PRO A 912 15.39 -49.56 13.57
N SER A 913 15.32 -50.80 14.04
CA SER A 913 14.50 -51.31 15.14
C SER A 913 14.92 -50.73 16.50
N ALA A 914 13.94 -50.69 17.41
CA ALA A 914 14.09 -50.44 18.84
C ALA A 914 15.08 -51.38 19.53
N ALA A 915 15.85 -50.86 20.50
CA ALA A 915 15.73 -51.17 21.94
C ALA A 915 17.06 -50.92 22.70
N THR A 916 16.93 -50.26 23.86
CA THR A 916 17.76 -50.36 25.09
C THR A 916 19.25 -50.02 25.05
N ALA A 917 19.66 -48.99 25.82
CA ALA A 917 20.35 -49.16 27.11
C ALA A 917 20.72 -47.78 27.71
N ILE A 918 20.27 -47.55 28.93
CA ILE A 918 20.74 -46.50 29.84
C ILE A 918 22.11 -46.91 30.39
N PRO A 919 23.06 -45.98 30.57
CA PRO A 919 23.72 -45.94 31.86
C PRO A 919 23.75 -44.52 32.45
N SER A 920 23.34 -44.48 33.70
CA SER A 920 23.54 -43.40 34.68
C SER A 920 24.98 -43.41 35.19
N ASN A 921 25.53 -42.22 35.46
CA ASN A 921 26.34 -41.84 36.63
C ASN A 921 26.86 -40.42 36.36
N ASP A 922 26.31 -39.40 37.02
CA ASP A 922 26.64 -38.90 38.37
C ASP A 922 28.04 -38.27 38.51
N VAL A 923 27.97 -36.94 38.67
CA VAL A 923 28.74 -36.06 39.56
C VAL A 923 30.25 -35.87 39.28
N VAL A 924 30.67 -34.62 39.06
CA VAL A 924 31.43 -33.79 40.03
C VAL A 924 31.62 -32.38 39.42
N MET A 925 31.17 -31.38 40.18
CA MET A 925 31.54 -29.97 40.04
C MET A 925 32.94 -29.76 40.64
N SER A 926 33.84 -29.14 39.90
CA SER A 926 35.04 -28.48 40.47
C SER A 926 35.61 -27.47 39.46
N GLU A 927 35.36 -26.18 39.72
CA GLU A 927 36.38 -25.13 39.57
C GLU A 927 37.20 -25.08 40.88
N PRO A 928 38.31 -24.32 40.98
CA PRO A 928 39.06 -23.53 39.98
C PRO A 928 40.56 -23.95 39.95
N ASP A 929 41.40 -23.29 39.13
CA ASP A 929 42.69 -22.76 39.61
C ASP A 929 43.42 -21.97 38.51
N GLU A 930 43.67 -20.70 38.82
CA GLU A 930 44.71 -19.86 38.24
C GLU A 930 46.06 -20.31 38.82
N ASP A 931 47.04 -20.68 37.99
CA ASP A 931 48.43 -20.27 38.26
C ASP A 931 49.34 -20.32 37.02
N SER A 932 50.26 -19.39 37.10
CA SER A 932 51.34 -18.93 36.25
C SER A 932 52.36 -19.94 35.72
N GLY A 933 52.88 -19.59 34.53
CA GLY A 933 54.32 -19.46 34.29
C GLY A 933 55.15 -20.73 34.06
N SER A 934 55.66 -20.90 32.83
CA SER A 934 57.06 -21.25 32.57
C SER A 934 57.31 -21.42 31.07
N GLU A 935 58.07 -20.49 30.50
CA GLU A 935 58.79 -20.69 29.25
C GLU A 935 59.79 -21.86 29.40
N ASN A 936 59.83 -22.76 28.41
CA ASN A 936 61.09 -23.33 27.93
C ASN A 936 60.91 -23.90 26.52
N GLY A 937 61.77 -23.41 25.63
CA GLY A 937 61.59 -23.48 24.19
C GLY A 937 61.89 -24.82 23.52
N SER A 938 61.41 -24.89 22.28
CA SER A 938 61.95 -25.74 21.22
C SER A 938 61.74 -25.01 19.90
N GLN A 939 62.85 -24.56 19.33
CA GLN A 939 62.97 -23.88 18.04
C GLN A 939 62.31 -24.68 16.91
N GLY A 940 61.70 -23.95 15.96
CA GLY A 940 61.58 -24.41 14.57
C GLY A 940 60.16 -24.41 13.99
N SER A 941 59.51 -23.25 13.89
CA SER A 941 58.47 -23.03 12.88
C SER A 941 58.53 -21.57 12.47
N ALA A 942 58.80 -21.33 11.19
CA ALA A 942 59.03 -20.01 10.65
C ALA A 942 57.79 -19.11 10.83
N ASP A 943 58.02 -17.97 11.46
CA ASP A 943 57.11 -16.88 11.72
C ASP A 943 56.73 -16.20 10.39
N TRP A 944 55.72 -16.77 9.71
CA TRP A 944 55.11 -16.20 8.50
C TRP A 944 53.60 -15.93 8.69
N GLY A 945 53.07 -16.13 9.89
CA GLY A 945 51.63 -16.12 10.18
C GLY A 945 51.12 -14.84 10.84
N ALA A 946 51.90 -14.22 11.73
CA ALA A 946 51.43 -13.11 12.55
C ALA A 946 51.43 -11.76 11.79
N ASP A 947 52.52 -11.45 11.08
CA ASP A 947 52.65 -10.17 10.36
C ASP A 947 51.68 -10.08 9.15
N LEU A 948 51.37 -11.21 8.51
CA LEU A 948 50.46 -11.30 7.36
C LEU A 948 48.96 -11.34 7.75
N ASP A 949 48.65 -11.67 9.00
CA ASP A 949 47.28 -11.57 9.53
C ASP A 949 46.98 -10.16 10.03
N ALA A 950 47.98 -9.44 10.54
CA ALA A 950 47.89 -8.01 10.83
C ALA A 950 47.69 -7.18 9.55
N GLU A 951 48.43 -7.47 8.48
CA GLU A 951 48.31 -6.75 7.20
C GLU A 951 46.94 -6.99 6.53
N LEU A 952 46.36 -8.18 6.69
CA LEU A 952 45.01 -8.52 6.23
C LEU A 952 43.93 -7.84 7.07
N LEU A 953 44.09 -7.81 8.39
CA LEU A 953 43.24 -7.01 9.27
C LEU A 953 43.33 -5.54 8.85
N THR A 954 44.51 -5.02 8.53
CA THR A 954 44.73 -3.62 8.15
C THR A 954 44.16 -3.28 6.77
N ALA A 955 44.22 -4.18 5.78
CA ALA A 955 43.59 -3.99 4.46
C ALA A 955 42.05 -4.06 4.55
N PHE A 956 41.54 -4.93 5.43
CA PHE A 956 40.10 -5.08 5.69
C PHE A 956 39.57 -3.94 6.57
N GLU A 957 40.32 -3.54 7.60
CA GLU A 957 40.09 -2.34 8.43
C GLU A 957 40.18 -1.09 7.57
N ARG A 958 41.06 -0.99 6.57
CA ARG A 958 40.99 0.13 5.60
C ARG A 958 39.65 0.22 4.88
N THR A 959 39.01 -0.90 4.52
CA THR A 959 37.67 -0.89 3.91
C THR A 959 36.53 -0.61 4.91
N VAL A 960 36.79 -0.82 6.20
CA VAL A 960 35.81 -0.67 7.29
C VAL A 960 35.93 0.69 8.02
N ASP A 961 37.15 1.18 8.23
CA ASP A 961 37.57 2.37 8.99
C ASP A 961 37.88 3.59 8.10
N GLU A 962 37.85 3.46 6.76
CA GLU A 962 37.65 4.65 5.91
C GLU A 962 36.33 5.29 6.34
N ALA A 963 36.43 6.45 7.01
CA ALA A 963 35.34 7.22 7.62
C ALA A 963 34.03 7.10 6.83
N ASP A 964 32.90 6.93 7.54
CA ASP A 964 31.54 6.78 6.98
C ASP A 964 31.42 7.48 5.63
N GLU A 965 31.42 6.68 4.56
CA GLU A 965 31.35 7.21 3.22
C GLU A 965 29.98 7.88 3.13
N ALA A 966 29.94 9.22 3.16
CA ALA A 966 28.69 9.95 3.26
C ALA A 966 27.69 9.44 2.21
N THR A 967 26.46 9.14 2.62
CA THR A 967 25.39 8.70 1.72
C THR A 967 24.25 9.73 1.72
N LEU A 968 23.41 9.70 0.68
CA LEU A 968 22.23 10.57 0.64
C LEU A 968 21.22 10.13 1.70
N THR A 969 20.54 11.12 2.30
CA THR A 969 19.56 10.87 3.36
C THR A 969 18.19 10.45 2.78
N ARG A 970 17.36 9.80 3.62
CA ARG A 970 16.01 9.30 3.31
C ARG A 970 15.05 9.82 4.39
N ASN A 971 14.68 11.09 4.30
CA ASN A 971 14.02 11.77 5.43
C ASN A 971 12.49 11.74 5.32
N ASN A 972 11.96 11.50 4.13
CA ASN A 972 10.52 11.61 3.84
C ASN A 972 9.93 10.27 3.37
N ALA A 973 8.61 10.12 3.49
CA ALA A 973 7.88 8.97 2.97
C ALA A 973 8.15 8.73 1.47
N ASP A 974 8.30 9.80 0.71
CA ASP A 974 8.61 9.79 -0.72
C ASP A 974 9.97 9.19 -1.07
N ASP A 975 10.96 9.27 -0.16
CA ASP A 975 12.31 8.72 -0.41
C ASP A 975 12.32 7.19 -0.33
N VAL A 976 11.30 6.62 0.31
CA VAL A 976 11.15 5.18 0.60
C VAL A 976 9.82 4.64 0.08
N ALA A 977 9.09 5.47 -0.68
CA ALA A 977 7.87 5.06 -1.33
C ALA A 977 8.22 4.05 -2.42
N LEU A 978 7.48 2.94 -2.45
CA LEU A 978 7.53 2.09 -3.63
C LEU A 978 6.92 2.93 -4.75
N ASP A 979 7.55 3.08 -5.93
CA ASP A 979 6.99 3.93 -7.02
C ASP A 979 5.63 3.40 -7.58
N MET A 980 5.05 2.37 -6.99
CA MET A 980 3.67 1.91 -7.17
C MET A 980 2.67 2.57 -6.20
N ASP A 981 3.18 3.24 -5.16
CA ASP A 981 2.42 4.02 -4.17
C ASP A 981 2.28 5.49 -4.59
N GLY A 982 3.26 6.03 -5.32
CA GLY A 982 3.21 7.33 -5.97
C GLY A 982 3.15 7.14 -7.48
N GLY A 983 2.28 7.86 -8.19
CA GLY A 983 1.96 7.62 -9.61
C GLY A 983 3.07 7.91 -10.64
N ASP A 984 4.34 7.57 -10.36
CA ASP A 984 5.47 7.79 -11.26
C ASP A 984 5.60 6.69 -12.34
N SER A 985 4.58 5.85 -12.50
CA SER A 985 4.43 5.08 -13.74
C SER A 985 3.83 5.99 -14.80
N GLY A 986 4.67 6.55 -15.68
CA GLY A 986 4.25 7.14 -16.96
C GLY A 986 3.47 6.19 -17.88
N PHE A 987 3.14 4.97 -17.41
CA PHE A 987 2.20 4.05 -18.01
C PHE A 987 0.76 4.49 -17.73
N VAL A 988 0.16 5.15 -18.72
CA VAL A 988 -1.30 5.29 -18.81
C VAL A 988 -1.87 3.91 -19.20
N PHE A 989 -2.22 3.09 -18.21
CA PHE A 989 -3.09 1.94 -18.46
C PHE A 989 -4.53 2.43 -18.59
N ALA A 990 -5.03 2.48 -19.83
CA ALA A 990 -6.45 2.61 -20.10
C ALA A 990 -7.15 1.31 -19.72
N GLY A 991 -7.98 1.34 -18.67
CA GLY A 991 -9.00 0.31 -18.42
C GLY A 991 -9.12 -0.14 -16.97
N ALA A 992 -10.04 0.50 -16.24
CA ALA A 992 -11.03 -0.15 -15.37
C ALA A 992 -11.81 0.93 -14.58
N ASP A 993 -12.70 1.65 -15.26
CA ASP A 993 -13.74 2.43 -14.58
C ASP A 993 -14.72 1.45 -13.94
N LEU A 994 -14.51 1.16 -12.66
CA LEU A 994 -15.38 0.33 -11.81
C LEU A 994 -16.53 1.17 -11.24
N TYR A 995 -17.30 1.85 -12.10
CA TYR A 995 -18.57 2.49 -11.73
C TYR A 995 -19.57 2.49 -12.89
N ASP A 996 -19.92 1.31 -13.40
CA ASP A 996 -21.16 1.11 -14.14
C ASP A 996 -21.73 -0.27 -13.83
N ASP A 997 -22.54 -0.35 -12.77
CA ASP A 997 -23.33 -1.55 -12.43
C ASP A 997 -24.79 -1.13 -12.09
N PRO A 998 -25.77 -1.49 -12.94
CA PRO A 998 -27.19 -1.12 -12.76
C PRO A 998 -27.91 -1.74 -11.55
N GLU A 999 -27.31 -2.71 -10.85
CA GLU A 999 -27.99 -3.46 -9.78
C GLU A 999 -28.25 -2.67 -8.48
N LEU A 1000 -27.73 -1.45 -8.35
CA LEU A 1000 -27.92 -0.59 -7.17
C LEU A 1000 -29.34 0.00 -7.03
N ALA A 1001 -30.21 -0.18 -8.02
CA ALA A 1001 -31.60 0.30 -7.99
C ALA A 1001 -32.57 -0.65 -7.24
N GLY A 1002 -32.20 -1.91 -6.99
CA GLY A 1002 -33.11 -2.94 -6.47
C GLY A 1002 -33.34 -2.96 -4.94
N PHE A 1003 -32.78 -2.01 -4.19
CA PHE A 1003 -32.93 -1.94 -2.72
C PHE A 1003 -33.90 -0.84 -2.24
N LEU A 1004 -34.72 -0.29 -3.13
CA LEU A 1004 -35.78 0.67 -2.80
C LEU A 1004 -37.16 -0.01 -2.90
N PRO A 1005 -38.12 0.31 -2.01
CA PRO A 1005 -39.47 -0.23 -2.10
C PRO A 1005 -40.16 0.22 -3.40
N ASP A 1006 -40.84 -0.70 -4.09
CA ASP A 1006 -41.75 -0.41 -5.21
C ASP A 1006 -43.04 0.33 -4.77
N ASP A 1007 -43.27 0.46 -3.46
CA ASP A 1007 -44.52 0.99 -2.92
C ASP A 1007 -44.36 2.44 -2.42
N MET A 1008 -44.36 3.42 -3.32
CA MET A 1008 -44.73 4.82 -3.03
C MET A 1008 -45.12 5.60 -4.30
N GLU A 1009 -45.79 4.95 -5.25
CA GLU A 1009 -46.38 5.62 -6.43
C GLU A 1009 -47.84 6.11 -6.21
N ASN A 1010 -48.43 5.92 -5.03
CA ASN A 1010 -49.84 6.29 -4.78
C ASN A 1010 -50.07 7.17 -3.54
N LEU A 1011 -49.34 8.28 -3.42
CA LEU A 1011 -49.68 9.37 -2.49
C LEU A 1011 -49.59 10.73 -3.21
N ASP A 1012 -50.43 10.89 -4.23
CA ASP A 1012 -50.83 12.21 -4.71
C ASP A 1012 -52.31 12.12 -5.08
N ASN A 1013 -53.19 12.51 -4.13
CA ASN A 1013 -54.54 13.03 -4.35
C ASN A 1013 -55.25 13.30 -3.00
N GLY A 1014 -55.49 14.58 -2.72
CA GLY A 1014 -56.50 15.10 -1.78
C GLY A 1014 -55.94 15.63 -0.45
N ASP A 1015 -56.18 16.87 -0.03
CA ASP A 1015 -57.01 17.96 -0.55
C ASP A 1015 -56.62 19.29 0.12
N ASP A 1016 -57.07 20.37 -0.49
CA ASP A 1016 -57.32 21.70 0.09
C ASP A 1016 -57.55 21.70 1.62
N TYR A 1017 -56.73 22.46 2.36
CA TYR A 1017 -57.13 23.47 3.37
C TYR A 1017 -55.94 24.32 3.80
#